data_AF-A0A955TNJ8-F1
#
_entry.id   AF-A0A955TNJ8-F1
#
_cell.length_a   1.000
_cell.length_b   1.000
_cell.length_c   1.000
_cell.angle_alpha   90.00
_cell.angle_beta   90.00
_cell.angle_gamma   90.00
#
_symmetry.space_group_name_H-M   'P 1'
#
loop_
_entity.id
_entity.type
_entity.pdbx_description
1 polymer ?
#
loop_
_entity_poly.entity_id
_entity_poly.type
_entity_poly.pdbx_seq_one_letter_code
_entity_poly.pdbx_strand_id
1 'polypeptide(L)'
;MLIKRLLLLIPLVLVVFLLQSFFWVPTYENQAAGNPNRLVTYVEGSSGDAKILNPILNADSASANIVNHVFEGLLDLDEHLNLRGRLAVDWAITEQAYLLVNAHHRFPDGQEVNGTSLLQRLSQALQAGVLRDMPEMLQPLALLPASQRTEQVSLLKVDEKGKPHVVEVPVTVQVPERIVFSLKQVDQDLFERLIPVLGERYGDQFSYADWIHPQKAVAPEDEELLREKYPEILPVAEHNPTIVFHLRQGVKFHDGHIFDAGDVKFTYESIMNPKNLSPRTPDFEPIKTVEIIDPLTVKIVYKRLYSPAINAWTMGILPEHVLHAEALNREKQERGLSEAAQQTFGMRDSQFNRRPLGTGRFQFVEWQGDEYIHLRRFEDYWEEPAQYHEYFMRIIPDLLTQEVEFRTGAVDFYGALPHQVARYKEDPTYQSFSSLGFAYTYIGYNNRKPLFASREVRTALGMAINVQEITDFLIYGEGERITGPYPQNTEWYNPSIAPIPYDPEGAKALLAHMGWKMNAEGWLEKDGKVFEFTLITNNGNPIRKNILTIAQNAWKRIGVKVNTQVFEWAVFLNDFVNTGDFDAVVLGWSMGIDPDLYQIWHSSQSGPQQLNFVGYHNSKADELIVRIRQEYNRNRQRDLTHELHRVIAEDQPYTFLYAPLSTRVLDKKIVLVERDANGQEHYKKIFPIKSGDITFYFYKWRKLDHTPDF
;
A
#
# COMPACT_ATOMS: atom_id res chain seq x y z
N MET A 1 19.94 30.28 61.62
CA MET A 1 20.90 29.59 60.72
C MET A 1 20.50 28.16 60.36
N LEU A 2 19.90 27.38 61.26
CA LEU A 2 19.55 25.97 61.01
C LEU A 2 18.62 25.74 59.81
N ILE A 3 17.56 26.56 59.71
CA ILE A 3 16.52 26.44 58.66
C ILE A 3 17.09 26.70 57.26
N LYS A 4 17.99 27.68 57.11
CA LYS A 4 18.69 27.97 55.84
C LYS A 4 19.62 26.84 55.40
N ARG A 5 20.27 26.16 56.35
CA ARG A 5 21.11 24.98 56.04
C ARG A 5 20.24 23.80 55.61
N LEU A 6 19.13 23.53 56.30
CA LEU A 6 18.16 22.48 55.95
C LEU A 6 17.55 22.67 54.55
N LEU A 7 17.17 23.91 54.20
CA LEU A 7 16.62 24.24 52.88
C LEU A 7 17.61 24.07 51.73
N LEU A 8 18.92 24.10 51.98
CA LEU A 8 19.96 23.82 50.98
C LEU A 8 20.38 22.34 50.99
N LEU A 9 20.38 21.68 52.15
CA LEU A 9 20.79 20.28 52.31
C LEU A 9 19.76 19.30 51.77
N ILE A 10 18.47 19.57 51.96
CA ILE A 10 17.40 18.66 51.51
C ILE A 10 17.42 18.49 49.98
N PRO A 11 17.44 19.56 49.15
CA PRO A 11 17.56 19.40 47.70
C PRO A 11 18.87 18.74 47.29
N LEU A 12 19.98 19.04 47.97
CA LEU A 12 21.28 18.44 47.65
C LEU A 12 21.28 16.92 47.94
N VAL A 13 20.72 16.50 49.08
CA VAL A 13 20.56 15.08 49.43
C VAL A 13 19.60 14.40 48.46
N LEU A 14 18.52 15.06 48.06
CA LEU A 14 17.60 14.54 47.05
C LEU A 14 18.30 14.37 45.70
N VAL A 15 19.11 15.34 45.27
CA VAL A 15 19.90 15.28 44.04
C VAL A 15 20.95 14.17 44.11
N VAL A 16 21.66 14.01 45.24
CA VAL A 16 22.62 12.92 45.43
C VAL A 16 21.91 11.55 45.43
N PHE A 17 20.73 11.45 46.03
CA PHE A 17 19.94 10.22 46.04
C PHE A 17 19.41 9.87 44.65
N LEU A 18 18.93 10.86 43.89
CA LEU A 18 18.50 10.70 42.50
C LEU A 18 19.68 10.39 41.55
N LEU A 19 20.85 10.98 41.79
CA LEU A 19 22.09 10.64 41.08
C LEU A 19 22.53 9.21 41.40
N GLN A 20 22.45 8.78 42.66
CA GLN A 20 22.76 7.41 43.05
C GLN A 20 21.79 6.41 42.42
N SER A 21 20.49 6.72 42.34
CA SER A 21 19.53 5.84 41.64
C SER A 21 19.82 5.72 40.14
N PHE A 22 20.43 6.75 39.53
CA PHE A 22 20.87 6.71 38.14
C PHE A 22 21.98 5.67 37.89
N PHE A 23 22.83 5.41 38.90
CA PHE A 23 23.86 4.36 38.84
C PHE A 23 23.35 2.97 39.21
N TRP A 24 22.09 2.85 39.63
CA TRP A 24 21.42 1.60 40.04
C TRP A 24 20.36 1.13 39.04
N VAL A 25 20.29 1.72 37.85
CA VAL A 25 19.42 1.22 36.78
C VAL A 25 19.94 -0.15 36.33
N PRO A 26 19.15 -1.25 36.47
CA PRO A 26 19.63 -2.59 36.15
C PRO A 26 19.96 -2.72 34.67
N THR A 27 21.18 -3.13 34.35
CA THR A 27 21.59 -3.49 32.98
C THR A 27 20.85 -4.72 32.51
N TYR A 28 20.86 -4.98 31.19
CA TYR A 28 20.34 -6.21 30.61
C TYR A 28 20.86 -7.48 31.31
N GLU A 29 22.15 -7.53 31.64
CA GLU A 29 22.76 -8.67 32.33
C GLU A 29 22.18 -8.84 33.75
N ASN A 30 21.99 -7.74 34.48
CA ASN A 30 21.33 -7.78 35.79
C ASN A 30 19.87 -8.23 35.66
N GLN A 31 19.17 -7.80 34.61
CA GLN A 31 17.79 -8.19 34.33
C GLN A 31 17.69 -9.68 33.94
N ALA A 32 18.58 -10.18 33.08
CA ALA A 32 18.60 -11.58 32.63
C ALA A 32 19.06 -12.54 33.74
N ALA A 33 20.03 -12.12 34.57
CA ALA A 33 20.44 -12.89 35.75
C ALA A 33 19.32 -12.99 36.80
N GLY A 34 18.54 -11.91 36.98
CA GLY A 34 17.37 -11.88 37.86
C GLY A 34 16.12 -12.54 37.27
N ASN A 35 16.02 -12.58 35.94
CA ASN A 35 14.90 -13.15 35.19
C ASN A 35 15.38 -13.76 33.85
N PRO A 36 15.71 -15.07 33.84
CA PRO A 36 16.19 -15.76 32.63
C PRO A 36 15.22 -15.69 31.44
N ASN A 37 13.92 -15.50 31.68
CA ASN A 37 12.92 -15.37 30.61
C ASN A 37 13.20 -14.17 29.70
N ARG A 38 13.91 -13.14 30.18
CA ARG A 38 14.27 -11.96 29.38
C ARG A 38 15.12 -12.30 28.13
N LEU A 39 15.82 -13.43 28.10
CA LEU A 39 16.59 -13.91 26.94
C LEU A 39 15.68 -14.43 25.80
N VAL A 40 14.49 -14.92 26.16
CA VAL A 40 13.48 -15.46 25.23
C VAL A 40 12.28 -14.53 25.07
N THR A 41 12.38 -13.30 25.57
CA THR A 41 11.40 -12.23 25.37
C THR A 41 11.97 -11.16 24.47
N TYR A 42 11.25 -10.82 23.40
CA TYR A 42 11.55 -9.64 22.58
C TYR A 42 10.64 -8.49 22.98
N VAL A 43 11.20 -7.30 23.21
CA VAL A 43 10.45 -6.12 23.62
C VAL A 43 10.67 -4.96 22.63
N GLU A 44 9.62 -4.56 21.94
CA GLU A 44 9.61 -3.43 21.01
C GLU A 44 8.96 -2.20 21.67
N GLY A 45 9.66 -1.07 21.65
CA GLY A 45 9.09 0.23 22.04
C GLY A 45 8.28 0.84 20.90
N SER A 46 7.04 1.24 21.17
CA SER A 46 6.16 1.95 20.24
C SER A 46 5.79 3.32 20.78
N SER A 47 5.81 4.34 19.93
CA SER A 47 5.34 5.69 20.29
C SER A 47 3.80 5.81 20.37
N GLY A 48 3.06 4.81 19.91
CA GLY A 48 1.60 4.82 19.90
C GLY A 48 1.00 3.43 20.05
N ASP A 49 -0.16 3.37 20.73
CA ASP A 49 -0.92 2.14 20.86
C ASP A 49 -1.65 1.77 19.56
N ALA A 50 -1.85 0.47 19.36
CA ALA A 50 -2.68 -0.06 18.28
C ALA A 50 -4.13 0.47 18.40
N LYS A 51 -4.89 0.42 17.31
CA LYS A 51 -6.31 0.80 17.33
C LYS A 51 -7.23 -0.41 17.13
N ILE A 52 -6.86 -1.28 16.21
CA ILE A 52 -7.64 -2.45 15.82
C ILE A 52 -6.72 -3.57 15.33
N LEU A 53 -6.86 -4.78 15.88
CA LEU A 53 -6.02 -5.93 15.54
C LEU A 53 -6.70 -6.87 14.54
N ASN A 54 -7.36 -6.31 13.53
CA ASN A 54 -8.03 -7.06 12.48
C ASN A 54 -7.42 -6.70 11.12
N PRO A 55 -6.91 -7.69 10.34
CA PRO A 55 -6.19 -7.44 9.09
C PRO A 55 -7.01 -6.71 8.04
N ILE A 56 -8.34 -6.86 8.04
CA ILE A 56 -9.20 -6.21 7.04
C ILE A 56 -9.66 -4.81 7.48
N LEU A 57 -9.39 -4.39 8.73
CA LEU A 57 -9.91 -3.14 9.29
C LEU A 57 -8.82 -2.14 9.71
N ASN A 58 -7.58 -2.58 9.90
CA ASN A 58 -6.50 -1.71 10.34
C ASN A 58 -6.03 -0.74 9.24
N ALA A 59 -5.58 0.43 9.67
CA ALA A 59 -5.09 1.50 8.80
C ALA A 59 -3.88 2.27 9.39
N ASP A 60 -3.32 1.78 10.50
CA ASP A 60 -2.17 2.36 11.19
C ASP A 60 -1.05 1.31 11.38
N SER A 61 0.18 1.79 11.51
CA SER A 61 1.37 0.93 11.61
C SER A 61 1.45 0.13 12.91
N ALA A 62 1.01 0.69 14.05
CA ALA A 62 1.07 -0.01 15.33
C ALA A 62 0.17 -1.26 15.32
N SER A 63 -1.04 -1.12 14.80
CA SER A 63 -1.93 -2.24 14.53
C SER A 63 -1.34 -3.24 13.51
N ALA A 64 -0.76 -2.76 12.41
CA ALA A 64 -0.17 -3.64 11.39
C ALA A 64 1.00 -4.48 11.93
N ASN A 65 1.87 -3.90 12.76
CA ASN A 65 3.00 -4.59 13.37
C ASN A 65 2.56 -5.83 14.16
N ILE A 66 1.47 -5.72 14.94
CA ILE A 66 0.92 -6.85 15.69
C ILE A 66 0.20 -7.84 14.77
N VAL A 67 -0.63 -7.34 13.85
CA VAL A 67 -1.38 -8.19 12.92
C VAL A 67 -0.45 -9.10 12.10
N ASN A 68 0.70 -8.59 11.64
CA ASN A 68 1.65 -9.36 10.84
C ASN A 68 2.32 -10.52 11.61
N HIS A 69 2.28 -10.52 12.94
CA HIS A 69 2.73 -11.66 13.75
C HIS A 69 1.64 -12.71 13.99
N VAL A 70 0.37 -12.31 13.93
CA VAL A 70 -0.80 -13.12 14.31
C VAL A 70 -1.45 -13.80 13.11
N PHE A 71 -1.40 -13.19 11.93
CA PHE A 71 -2.09 -13.68 10.72
C PHE A 71 -1.12 -14.00 9.59
N GLU A 72 -1.50 -14.94 8.72
CA GLU A 72 -0.79 -15.26 7.48
C GLU A 72 -1.67 -14.97 6.26
N GLY A 73 -1.07 -14.48 5.18
CA GLY A 73 -1.73 -14.40 3.87
C GLY A 73 -1.67 -15.71 3.10
N LEU A 74 -2.34 -15.76 1.95
CA LEU A 74 -2.15 -16.88 1.01
C LEU A 74 -0.75 -16.88 0.42
N LEU A 75 -0.24 -15.67 0.16
CA LEU A 75 1.07 -15.40 -0.40
C LEU A 75 1.88 -14.50 0.54
N ASP A 76 3.16 -14.39 0.24
CA ASP A 76 4.08 -13.41 0.81
C ASP A 76 5.19 -13.17 -0.23
N LEU A 77 6.12 -12.26 0.07
CA LEU A 77 7.32 -12.07 -0.73
C LEU A 77 8.50 -12.81 -0.11
N ASP A 78 9.38 -13.36 -0.94
CA ASP A 78 10.64 -13.94 -0.50
C ASP A 78 11.72 -12.85 -0.27
N GLU A 79 12.90 -13.26 0.17
CA GLU A 79 14.06 -12.40 0.38
C GLU A 79 14.54 -11.64 -0.88
N HIS A 80 14.04 -12.01 -2.06
CA HIS A 80 14.35 -11.44 -3.36
C HIS A 80 13.20 -10.65 -3.98
N LEU A 81 12.11 -10.42 -3.21
CA LEU A 81 10.89 -9.72 -3.63
C LEU A 81 10.07 -10.47 -4.69
N ASN A 82 10.22 -11.80 -4.77
CA ASN A 82 9.34 -12.63 -5.59
C ASN A 82 8.19 -13.15 -4.73
N LEU A 83 7.01 -13.31 -5.35
CA LEU A 83 5.89 -13.96 -4.67
C LEU A 83 6.24 -15.41 -4.33
N ARG A 84 5.90 -15.81 -3.12
CA ARG A 84 5.97 -17.18 -2.61
C ARG A 84 4.65 -17.57 -1.93
N GLY A 85 4.37 -18.87 -1.92
CA GLY A 85 3.22 -19.42 -1.21
C GLY A 85 3.42 -19.42 0.31
N ARG A 86 2.36 -19.13 1.06
CA ARG A 86 2.27 -19.26 2.52
C ARG A 86 1.19 -20.27 2.90
N LEU A 87 -0.04 -19.77 3.11
CA LEU A 87 -1.23 -20.61 3.26
C LEU A 87 -1.62 -21.26 1.93
N ALA A 88 -1.24 -20.70 0.78
CA ALA A 88 -1.26 -21.40 -0.50
C ALA A 88 0.09 -22.10 -0.75
N VAL A 89 0.05 -23.32 -1.30
CA VAL A 89 1.25 -24.06 -1.72
C VAL A 89 1.61 -23.80 -3.17
N ASP A 90 0.63 -23.47 -4.00
CA ASP A 90 0.80 -23.13 -5.42
C ASP A 90 -0.41 -22.31 -5.93
N TRP A 91 -0.24 -21.61 -7.04
CA TRP A 91 -1.31 -20.89 -7.72
C TRP A 91 -1.10 -20.83 -9.23
N ALA A 92 -2.21 -20.75 -9.96
CA ALA A 92 -2.20 -20.57 -11.41
C ALA A 92 -3.01 -19.32 -11.79
N ILE A 93 -2.43 -18.48 -12.65
CA ILE A 93 -3.11 -17.33 -13.25
C ILE A 93 -3.50 -17.69 -14.69
N THR A 94 -4.79 -17.86 -14.91
CA THR A 94 -5.36 -18.22 -16.22
C THR A 94 -6.40 -17.19 -16.64
N GLU A 95 -7.05 -17.39 -17.78
CA GLU A 95 -8.11 -16.48 -18.22
C GLU A 95 -9.25 -17.22 -18.91
N GLN A 96 -10.48 -16.80 -18.63
CA GLN A 96 -11.59 -16.96 -19.55
C GLN A 96 -11.93 -15.59 -20.12
N ALA A 97 -11.89 -15.46 -21.43
CA ALA A 97 -12.33 -14.25 -22.11
C ALA A 97 -13.54 -14.55 -23.00
N TYR A 98 -14.41 -13.56 -23.18
CA TYR A 98 -15.66 -13.70 -23.91
C TYR A 98 -15.75 -12.67 -25.03
N LEU A 99 -16.16 -13.12 -26.22
CA LEU A 99 -16.51 -12.24 -27.33
C LEU A 99 -17.97 -12.49 -27.71
N LEU A 100 -18.81 -11.46 -27.58
CA LEU A 100 -20.20 -11.53 -27.98
C LEU A 100 -20.31 -11.67 -29.50
N VAL A 101 -21.30 -12.44 -29.96
CA VAL A 101 -21.68 -12.51 -31.36
C VAL A 101 -22.41 -11.22 -31.73
N ASN A 102 -21.78 -10.37 -32.56
CA ASN A 102 -22.41 -9.15 -33.06
C ASN A 102 -23.08 -9.41 -34.42
N ALA A 103 -24.35 -9.80 -34.41
CA ALA A 103 -25.10 -10.12 -35.63
C ALA A 103 -25.32 -8.93 -36.59
N HIS A 104 -25.18 -7.69 -36.09
CA HIS A 104 -25.26 -6.48 -36.92
C HIS A 104 -23.97 -6.21 -37.69
N HIS A 105 -22.85 -6.83 -37.30
CA HIS A 105 -21.57 -6.67 -37.97
C HIS A 105 -21.45 -7.54 -39.22
N ARG A 106 -20.48 -7.21 -40.08
CA ARG A 106 -20.05 -8.02 -41.22
C ARG A 106 -18.53 -8.18 -41.17
N PHE A 107 -18.03 -9.38 -41.44
CA PHE A 107 -16.59 -9.62 -41.51
C PHE A 107 -15.94 -8.76 -42.61
N PRO A 108 -14.59 -8.58 -42.60
CA PRO A 108 -13.90 -7.79 -43.62
C PRO A 108 -14.14 -8.23 -45.08
N ASP A 109 -14.53 -9.49 -45.29
CA ASP A 109 -14.89 -10.05 -46.60
C ASP A 109 -16.40 -9.98 -46.92
N GLY A 110 -17.18 -9.29 -46.09
CA GLY A 110 -18.61 -9.06 -46.25
C GLY A 110 -19.51 -10.19 -45.73
N GLN A 111 -18.96 -11.29 -45.21
CA GLN A 111 -19.77 -12.39 -44.67
C GLN A 111 -20.52 -11.98 -43.39
N GLU A 112 -21.70 -12.57 -43.18
CA GLU A 112 -22.51 -12.33 -41.99
C GLU A 112 -21.93 -12.99 -40.74
N VAL A 113 -22.06 -12.29 -39.61
CA VAL A 113 -21.61 -12.78 -38.31
C VAL A 113 -22.76 -13.49 -37.60
N ASN A 114 -22.57 -14.76 -37.27
CA ASN A 114 -23.39 -15.53 -36.33
C ASN A 114 -22.46 -16.44 -35.50
N GLY A 115 -22.97 -17.11 -34.47
CA GLY A 115 -22.14 -17.93 -33.58
C GLY A 115 -21.29 -18.98 -34.31
N THR A 116 -21.87 -19.64 -35.32
CA THR A 116 -21.17 -20.68 -36.11
C THR A 116 -20.12 -20.06 -37.03
N SER A 117 -20.47 -19.01 -37.78
CA SER A 117 -19.53 -18.37 -38.73
C SER A 117 -18.35 -17.70 -38.00
N LEU A 118 -18.60 -17.12 -36.83
CA LEU A 118 -17.57 -16.54 -35.96
C LEU A 118 -16.63 -17.62 -35.42
N LEU A 119 -17.16 -18.70 -34.85
CA LEU A 119 -16.34 -19.81 -34.34
C LEU A 119 -15.48 -20.42 -35.45
N GLN A 120 -16.07 -20.66 -36.63
CA GLN A 120 -15.37 -21.24 -37.77
C GLN A 120 -14.25 -20.31 -38.25
N ARG A 121 -14.52 -19.02 -38.41
CA ARG A 121 -13.52 -18.04 -38.86
C ARG A 121 -12.35 -17.94 -37.90
N LEU A 122 -12.62 -17.84 -36.60
CA LEU A 122 -11.58 -17.81 -35.57
C LEU A 122 -10.75 -19.10 -35.58
N SER A 123 -11.40 -20.26 -35.68
CA SER A 123 -10.71 -21.56 -35.75
C SER A 123 -9.82 -21.67 -36.98
N GLN A 124 -10.27 -21.21 -38.14
CA GLN A 124 -9.48 -21.18 -39.37
C GLN A 124 -8.28 -20.22 -39.26
N ALA A 125 -8.48 -19.04 -38.67
CA ALA A 125 -7.40 -18.08 -38.45
C ALA A 125 -6.31 -18.62 -37.52
N LEU A 126 -6.70 -19.37 -36.47
CA LEU A 126 -5.77 -20.07 -35.58
C LEU A 126 -4.97 -21.14 -36.33
N GLN A 127 -5.64 -21.98 -37.14
CA GLN A 127 -4.99 -23.04 -37.92
C GLN A 127 -4.06 -22.49 -39.00
N ALA A 128 -4.41 -21.35 -39.60
CA ALA A 128 -3.61 -20.68 -40.62
C ALA A 128 -2.42 -19.89 -40.04
N GLY A 129 -2.26 -19.82 -38.71
CA GLY A 129 -1.18 -19.08 -38.06
C GLY A 129 -1.30 -17.56 -38.19
N VAL A 130 -2.48 -17.04 -38.50
CA VAL A 130 -2.76 -15.59 -38.59
C VAL A 130 -2.64 -14.96 -37.20
N LEU A 131 -3.11 -15.67 -36.18
CA LEU A 131 -3.07 -15.28 -34.77
C LEU A 131 -1.83 -15.88 -34.11
N ARG A 132 -0.64 -15.32 -34.41
CA ARG A 132 0.66 -15.82 -33.91
C ARG A 132 0.65 -15.97 -32.38
N ASP A 133 1.33 -17.01 -31.90
CA ASP A 133 1.54 -17.37 -30.49
C ASP A 133 0.26 -17.73 -29.69
N MET A 134 -0.95 -17.49 -30.21
CA MET A 134 -2.19 -17.91 -29.56
C MET A 134 -2.41 -19.43 -29.46
N PRO A 135 -2.08 -20.27 -30.47
CA PRO A 135 -2.49 -21.68 -30.46
C PRO A 135 -1.91 -22.50 -29.29
N GLU A 136 -0.75 -22.13 -28.76
CA GLU A 136 -0.13 -22.84 -27.63
C GLU A 136 -0.77 -22.46 -26.27
N MET A 137 -1.30 -21.24 -26.19
CA MET A 137 -1.93 -20.66 -25.01
C MET A 137 -3.41 -21.02 -24.86
N LEU A 138 -4.08 -21.33 -25.97
CA LEU A 138 -5.52 -21.44 -26.04
C LEU A 138 -5.99 -22.90 -25.98
N GLN A 139 -6.98 -23.20 -25.14
CA GLN A 139 -7.78 -24.41 -25.24
C GLN A 139 -8.80 -24.29 -26.38
N PRO A 140 -9.42 -25.38 -26.87
CA PRO A 140 -10.39 -25.31 -27.96
C PRO A 140 -11.48 -24.25 -27.71
N LEU A 141 -11.72 -23.41 -28.72
CA LEU A 141 -12.78 -22.40 -28.67
C LEU A 141 -14.14 -23.07 -28.48
N ALA A 142 -15.00 -22.46 -27.66
CA ALA A 142 -16.36 -22.91 -27.45
C ALA A 142 -17.36 -21.79 -27.75
N LEU A 143 -18.51 -22.16 -28.31
CA LEU A 143 -19.66 -21.27 -28.46
C LEU A 143 -20.59 -21.51 -27.27
N LEU A 144 -20.80 -20.50 -26.43
CA LEU A 144 -21.83 -20.54 -25.40
C LEU A 144 -23.15 -20.05 -25.98
N PRO A 145 -24.27 -20.73 -25.65
CA PRO A 145 -25.59 -20.29 -26.07
C PRO A 145 -25.98 -18.97 -25.40
N ALA A 146 -26.97 -18.30 -25.97
CA ALA A 146 -27.60 -17.14 -25.34
C ALA A 146 -28.13 -17.51 -23.95
N SER A 147 -28.02 -16.55 -23.02
CA SER A 147 -28.39 -16.73 -21.62
C SER A 147 -28.99 -15.46 -21.06
N GLN A 148 -29.83 -15.55 -20.03
CA GLN A 148 -30.40 -14.38 -19.38
C GLN A 148 -29.87 -14.25 -17.96
N ARG A 149 -29.59 -13.03 -17.52
CA ARG A 149 -29.34 -12.70 -16.11
C ARG A 149 -30.06 -11.42 -15.68
N THR A 150 -30.17 -11.25 -14.37
CA THR A 150 -30.67 -10.01 -13.76
C THR A 150 -29.56 -9.44 -12.89
N GLU A 151 -29.36 -8.12 -12.94
CA GLU A 151 -28.39 -7.41 -12.12
C GLU A 151 -28.95 -6.07 -11.65
N GLN A 152 -28.40 -5.56 -10.55
CA GLN A 152 -28.71 -4.22 -10.04
C GLN A 152 -27.63 -3.26 -10.50
N VAL A 153 -28.02 -2.17 -11.15
CA VAL A 153 -27.10 -1.16 -11.66
C VAL A 153 -27.21 0.09 -10.78
N SER A 154 -26.11 0.44 -10.14
CA SER A 154 -25.97 1.66 -9.35
C SER A 154 -25.73 2.87 -10.26
N LEU A 155 -26.68 3.80 -10.28
CA LEU A 155 -26.57 5.08 -10.97
C LEU A 155 -26.23 6.19 -9.97
N LEU A 156 -25.13 6.90 -10.19
CA LEU A 156 -24.74 8.04 -9.36
C LEU A 156 -25.47 9.30 -9.85
N LYS A 157 -26.31 9.87 -9.00
CA LYS A 157 -27.04 11.10 -9.25
C LYS A 157 -26.60 12.19 -8.30
N VAL A 158 -26.86 13.44 -8.67
CA VAL A 158 -26.64 14.60 -7.81
C VAL A 158 -27.99 15.22 -7.50
N ASP A 159 -28.30 15.44 -6.22
CA ASP A 159 -29.55 16.09 -5.83
C ASP A 159 -29.53 17.60 -6.10
N GLU A 160 -30.67 18.28 -5.91
CA GLU A 160 -30.81 19.74 -6.10
C GLU A 160 -29.84 20.58 -5.25
N LYS A 161 -29.22 19.99 -4.22
CA LYS A 161 -28.26 20.62 -3.32
C LYS A 161 -26.81 20.29 -3.68
N GLY A 162 -26.56 19.62 -4.80
CA GLY A 162 -25.22 19.23 -5.23
C GLY A 162 -24.67 18.00 -4.51
N LYS A 163 -25.49 17.25 -3.75
CA LYS A 163 -25.04 16.08 -3.00
C LYS A 163 -25.24 14.80 -3.85
N PRO A 164 -24.19 13.97 -4.00
CA PRO A 164 -24.32 12.71 -4.70
C PRO A 164 -25.18 11.71 -3.91
N HIS A 165 -26.02 10.96 -4.61
CA HIS A 165 -26.78 9.82 -4.11
C HIS A 165 -26.84 8.71 -5.18
N VAL A 166 -27.00 7.47 -4.74
CA VAL A 166 -27.05 6.29 -5.64
C VAL A 166 -28.49 5.82 -5.81
N VAL A 167 -28.88 5.56 -7.06
CA VAL A 167 -30.15 4.92 -7.41
C VAL A 167 -29.86 3.54 -7.99
N GLU A 168 -30.49 2.51 -7.44
CA GLU A 168 -30.37 1.13 -7.91
C GLU A 168 -31.46 0.83 -8.95
N VAL A 169 -31.05 0.45 -10.16
CA VAL A 169 -31.95 0.08 -11.24
C VAL A 169 -31.81 -1.41 -11.55
N PRO A 170 -32.84 -2.24 -11.31
CA PRO A 170 -32.81 -3.65 -11.71
C PRO A 170 -32.94 -3.77 -13.22
N VAL A 171 -31.98 -4.43 -13.86
CA VAL A 171 -31.98 -4.69 -15.31
C VAL A 171 -31.97 -6.18 -15.60
N THR A 172 -32.69 -6.56 -16.66
CA THR A 172 -32.60 -7.87 -17.29
C THR A 172 -31.64 -7.77 -18.46
N VAL A 173 -30.59 -8.59 -18.43
CA VAL A 173 -29.58 -8.66 -19.49
C VAL A 173 -29.76 -9.98 -20.23
N GLN A 174 -30.20 -9.89 -21.49
CA GLN A 174 -30.19 -10.97 -22.46
C GLN A 174 -28.79 -11.04 -23.05
N VAL A 175 -27.95 -11.94 -22.57
CA VAL A 175 -26.60 -12.13 -23.09
C VAL A 175 -26.70 -12.96 -24.38
N PRO A 176 -26.24 -12.45 -25.53
CA PRO A 176 -26.27 -13.20 -26.79
C PRO A 176 -25.32 -14.41 -26.74
N GLU A 177 -25.34 -15.21 -27.81
CA GLU A 177 -24.30 -16.20 -28.05
C GLU A 177 -22.91 -15.55 -27.97
N ARG A 178 -21.92 -16.29 -27.44
CA ARG A 178 -20.57 -15.75 -27.25
C ARG A 178 -19.51 -16.81 -27.41
N ILE A 179 -18.37 -16.42 -27.96
CA ILE A 179 -17.18 -17.26 -28.04
C ILE A 179 -16.44 -17.18 -26.72
N VAL A 180 -16.02 -18.33 -26.21
CA VAL A 180 -15.16 -18.45 -25.03
C VAL A 180 -13.74 -18.75 -25.47
N PHE A 181 -12.82 -17.93 -24.99
CA PHE A 181 -11.39 -18.15 -25.07
C PHE A 181 -10.94 -18.62 -23.69
N SER A 182 -10.51 -19.89 -23.59
CA SER A 182 -9.94 -20.42 -22.35
C SER A 182 -8.42 -20.44 -22.51
N LEU A 183 -7.73 -19.52 -21.83
CA LEU A 183 -6.30 -19.32 -21.95
C LEU A 183 -5.55 -19.84 -20.72
N LYS A 184 -4.42 -20.50 -20.96
CA LYS A 184 -3.50 -21.00 -19.91
C LYS A 184 -2.78 -19.88 -19.15
N GLN A 185 -2.76 -18.67 -19.72
CA GLN A 185 -2.23 -17.44 -19.14
C GLN A 185 -3.03 -16.27 -19.70
N VAL A 186 -3.06 -15.15 -18.99
CA VAL A 186 -3.75 -13.94 -19.45
C VAL A 186 -3.06 -13.38 -20.70
N ASP A 187 -3.83 -13.03 -21.73
CA ASP A 187 -3.35 -12.27 -22.89
C ASP A 187 -4.04 -10.91 -22.90
N GLN A 188 -3.39 -9.90 -22.33
CA GLN A 188 -3.94 -8.55 -22.25
C GLN A 188 -4.21 -7.91 -23.62
N ASP A 189 -3.65 -8.47 -24.69
CA ASP A 189 -3.78 -7.98 -26.07
C ASP A 189 -4.69 -8.88 -26.92
N LEU A 190 -5.40 -9.83 -26.31
CA LEU A 190 -6.21 -10.84 -27.00
C LEU A 190 -7.10 -10.21 -28.07
N PHE A 191 -7.92 -9.24 -27.69
CA PHE A 191 -8.89 -8.65 -28.61
C PHE A 191 -8.24 -7.74 -29.66
N GLU A 192 -7.10 -7.11 -29.36
CA GLU A 192 -6.31 -6.37 -30.35
C GLU A 192 -5.76 -7.32 -31.42
N ARG A 193 -5.28 -8.50 -31.03
CA ARG A 193 -4.80 -9.53 -31.96
C ARG A 193 -5.91 -10.10 -32.84
N LEU A 194 -7.17 -10.03 -32.41
CA LEU A 194 -8.32 -10.49 -33.20
C LEU A 194 -8.77 -9.49 -34.28
N ILE A 195 -8.31 -8.23 -34.24
CA ILE A 195 -8.70 -7.19 -35.20
C ILE A 195 -8.52 -7.62 -36.67
N PRO A 196 -7.41 -8.24 -37.10
CA PRO A 196 -7.25 -8.68 -38.50
C PRO A 196 -8.29 -9.71 -38.96
N VAL A 197 -8.93 -10.42 -38.03
CA VAL A 197 -9.94 -11.46 -38.30
C VAL A 197 -11.35 -10.88 -38.24
N LEU A 198 -11.62 -10.03 -37.24
CA LEU A 198 -12.95 -9.49 -36.94
C LEU A 198 -13.25 -8.19 -37.69
N GLY A 199 -12.21 -7.41 -38.01
CA GLY A 199 -12.28 -6.02 -38.46
C GLY A 199 -12.23 -5.02 -37.30
N GLU A 200 -11.66 -3.83 -37.56
CA GLU A 200 -11.39 -2.77 -36.55
C GLU A 200 -12.65 -2.28 -35.80
N ARG A 201 -13.84 -2.45 -36.39
CA ARG A 201 -15.11 -1.88 -35.91
C ARG A 201 -16.10 -2.92 -35.40
N TYR A 202 -15.62 -4.10 -35.00
CA TYR A 202 -16.49 -5.21 -34.57
C TYR A 202 -17.46 -4.80 -33.44
N GLY A 203 -17.04 -3.91 -32.53
CA GLY A 203 -17.87 -3.43 -31.41
C GLY A 203 -18.76 -2.22 -31.69
N ASP A 204 -18.45 -1.39 -32.70
CA ASP A 204 -19.05 -0.05 -32.90
C ASP A 204 -20.58 -0.06 -33.13
N GLN A 205 -21.11 -1.15 -33.67
CA GLN A 205 -22.53 -1.27 -34.04
C GLN A 205 -23.30 -2.23 -33.12
N PHE A 206 -22.77 -2.52 -31.93
CA PHE A 206 -23.47 -3.38 -30.99
C PHE A 206 -24.70 -2.67 -30.40
N SER A 207 -25.88 -3.21 -30.68
CA SER A 207 -27.17 -2.62 -30.26
C SER A 207 -27.52 -3.05 -28.83
N TYR A 208 -26.90 -2.42 -27.84
CA TYR A 208 -27.11 -2.75 -26.42
C TYR A 208 -28.58 -2.71 -25.97
N ALA A 209 -29.38 -1.82 -26.56
CA ALA A 209 -30.80 -1.67 -26.23
C ALA A 209 -31.65 -2.90 -26.61
N ASP A 210 -31.15 -3.77 -27.50
CA ASP A 210 -31.82 -5.03 -27.80
C ASP A 210 -31.63 -6.07 -26.68
N TRP A 211 -30.58 -5.89 -25.86
CA TRP A 211 -30.11 -6.90 -24.91
C TRP A 211 -30.30 -6.48 -23.44
N ILE A 212 -30.35 -5.18 -23.12
CA ILE A 212 -30.46 -4.68 -21.76
C ILE A 212 -31.81 -3.99 -21.56
N HIS A 213 -32.60 -4.49 -20.61
CA HIS A 213 -33.97 -4.02 -20.37
C HIS A 213 -34.19 -3.72 -18.88
N PRO A 214 -34.52 -2.48 -18.47
CA PRO A 214 -34.88 -2.21 -17.09
C PRO A 214 -36.17 -2.95 -16.72
N GLN A 215 -36.23 -3.54 -15.53
CA GLN A 215 -37.40 -4.34 -15.10
C GLN A 215 -38.65 -3.50 -14.81
N LYS A 216 -38.48 -2.19 -14.67
CA LYS A 216 -39.53 -1.20 -14.45
C LYS A 216 -39.26 0.02 -15.30
N ALA A 217 -40.31 0.81 -15.57
CA ALA A 217 -40.13 2.12 -16.19
C ALA A 217 -39.21 2.98 -15.31
N VAL A 218 -38.17 3.54 -15.93
CA VAL A 218 -37.20 4.43 -15.28
C VAL A 218 -37.43 5.85 -15.81
N ALA A 219 -37.07 6.88 -15.02
CA ALA A 219 -37.18 8.25 -15.50
C ALA A 219 -36.23 8.48 -16.70
N PRO A 220 -36.55 9.40 -17.65
CA PRO A 220 -35.70 9.62 -18.83
C PRO A 220 -34.23 9.94 -18.51
N GLU A 221 -33.99 10.69 -17.43
CA GLU A 221 -32.65 11.00 -16.91
C GLU A 221 -31.88 9.77 -16.43
N ASP A 222 -32.57 8.82 -15.78
CA ASP A 222 -31.97 7.57 -15.32
C ASP A 222 -31.75 6.61 -16.48
N GLU A 223 -32.59 6.68 -17.52
CA GLU A 223 -32.40 5.90 -18.75
C GLU A 223 -31.13 6.34 -19.50
N GLU A 224 -30.84 7.64 -19.55
CA GLU A 224 -29.59 8.15 -20.14
C GLU A 224 -28.36 7.69 -19.35
N LEU A 225 -28.37 7.87 -18.02
CA LEU A 225 -27.31 7.37 -17.14
C LEU A 225 -27.14 5.84 -17.22
N LEU A 226 -28.24 5.10 -17.37
CA LEU A 226 -28.20 3.65 -17.53
C LEU A 226 -27.58 3.26 -18.89
N ARG A 227 -27.89 3.98 -19.96
CA ARG A 227 -27.29 3.75 -21.30
C ARG A 227 -25.78 3.97 -21.29
N GLU A 228 -25.28 4.93 -20.53
CA GLU A 228 -23.83 5.13 -20.35
C GLU A 228 -23.16 3.91 -19.70
N LYS A 229 -23.91 3.12 -18.91
CA LYS A 229 -23.43 1.89 -18.25
C LYS A 229 -23.52 0.63 -19.10
N TYR A 230 -24.17 0.68 -20.27
CA TYR A 230 -24.35 -0.52 -21.11
C TYR A 230 -23.06 -1.25 -21.50
N PRO A 231 -21.97 -0.57 -21.89
CA PRO A 231 -20.70 -1.26 -22.18
C PRO A 231 -20.06 -1.91 -20.97
N GLU A 232 -20.29 -1.39 -19.76
CA GLU A 232 -19.82 -2.00 -18.50
C GLU A 232 -20.68 -3.23 -18.13
N ILE A 233 -21.99 -3.15 -18.38
CA ILE A 233 -22.98 -4.21 -18.10
C ILE A 233 -22.79 -5.41 -19.04
N LEU A 234 -22.67 -5.15 -20.34
CA LEU A 234 -22.59 -6.18 -21.37
C LEU A 234 -21.43 -5.91 -22.34
N PRO A 235 -20.17 -6.00 -21.89
CA PRO A 235 -19.03 -5.75 -22.75
C PRO A 235 -19.01 -6.70 -23.96
N VAL A 236 -18.83 -6.14 -25.16
CA VAL A 236 -18.71 -6.92 -26.41
C VAL A 236 -17.51 -7.89 -26.33
N ALA A 237 -16.44 -7.45 -25.68
CA ALA A 237 -15.23 -8.19 -25.44
C ALA A 237 -14.89 -8.09 -23.95
N GLU A 238 -14.88 -9.21 -23.24
CA GLU A 238 -14.69 -9.28 -21.78
C GLU A 238 -13.45 -10.11 -21.45
N HIS A 239 -12.54 -9.55 -20.66
CA HIS A 239 -11.45 -10.29 -20.01
C HIS A 239 -11.89 -10.73 -18.61
N ASN A 240 -11.79 -12.02 -18.28
CA ASN A 240 -11.95 -12.52 -16.91
C ASN A 240 -10.75 -13.35 -16.47
N PRO A 241 -9.65 -12.68 -16.05
CA PRO A 241 -8.55 -13.35 -15.39
C PRO A 241 -9.03 -14.16 -14.20
N THR A 242 -8.34 -15.26 -13.92
CA THR A 242 -8.64 -16.17 -12.82
C THR A 242 -7.37 -16.50 -12.07
N ILE A 243 -7.43 -16.53 -10.74
CA ILE A 243 -6.38 -17.06 -9.89
C ILE A 243 -6.94 -18.30 -9.18
N VAL A 244 -6.30 -19.45 -9.36
CA VAL A 244 -6.64 -20.68 -8.63
C VAL A 244 -5.56 -20.93 -7.60
N PHE A 245 -5.93 -20.94 -6.32
CA PHE A 245 -5.03 -21.25 -5.21
C PHE A 245 -5.25 -22.68 -4.73
N HIS A 246 -4.15 -23.41 -4.54
CA HIS A 246 -4.13 -24.67 -3.81
C HIS A 246 -3.62 -24.42 -2.40
N LEU A 247 -4.42 -24.75 -1.39
CA LEU A 247 -4.18 -24.41 0.01
C LEU A 247 -3.37 -25.49 0.73
N ARG A 248 -2.61 -25.06 1.72
CA ARG A 248 -1.80 -25.93 2.58
C ARG A 248 -2.71 -26.72 3.51
N GLN A 249 -2.58 -28.04 3.46
CA GLN A 249 -3.33 -28.94 4.34
C GLN A 249 -2.80 -28.86 5.79
N GLY A 250 -3.72 -28.91 6.75
CA GLY A 250 -3.41 -29.13 8.17
C GLY A 250 -2.92 -27.89 8.92
N VAL A 251 -3.00 -26.70 8.32
CA VAL A 251 -2.74 -25.44 9.03
C VAL A 251 -3.82 -25.23 10.08
N LYS A 252 -3.41 -24.89 11.30
CA LYS A 252 -4.31 -24.60 12.42
C LYS A 252 -4.36 -23.10 12.69
N PHE A 253 -5.55 -22.60 13.00
CA PHE A 253 -5.70 -21.39 13.79
C PHE A 253 -5.19 -21.61 15.22
N HIS A 254 -4.92 -20.53 15.95
CA HIS A 254 -4.40 -20.60 17.32
C HIS A 254 -5.31 -21.33 18.31
N ASP A 255 -6.60 -21.53 17.98
CA ASP A 255 -7.57 -22.29 18.79
C ASP A 255 -7.68 -23.78 18.37
N GLY A 256 -6.91 -24.19 17.36
CA GLY A 256 -6.89 -25.54 16.82
C GLY A 256 -7.88 -25.81 15.68
N HIS A 257 -8.72 -24.84 15.28
CA HIS A 257 -9.54 -24.97 14.08
C HIS A 257 -8.66 -25.10 12.83
N ILE A 258 -9.09 -25.90 11.85
CA ILE A 258 -8.32 -26.12 10.62
C ILE A 258 -8.66 -25.04 9.61
N PHE A 259 -7.64 -24.39 9.06
CA PHE A 259 -7.80 -23.42 7.97
C PHE A 259 -8.20 -24.11 6.66
N ASP A 260 -9.18 -23.53 5.95
CA ASP A 260 -9.65 -24.03 4.66
C ASP A 260 -10.11 -22.92 3.68
N ALA A 261 -10.66 -23.32 2.53
CA ALA A 261 -11.15 -22.41 1.50
C ALA A 261 -12.35 -21.53 1.93
N GLY A 262 -13.10 -21.95 2.96
CA GLY A 262 -14.17 -21.18 3.59
C GLY A 262 -13.65 -19.89 4.19
N ASP A 263 -12.55 -19.95 4.94
CA ASP A 263 -11.90 -18.78 5.54
C ASP A 263 -11.46 -17.74 4.50
N VAL A 264 -10.95 -18.20 3.36
CA VAL A 264 -10.54 -17.34 2.25
C VAL A 264 -11.73 -16.59 1.66
N LYS A 265 -12.81 -17.33 1.36
CA LYS A 265 -14.04 -16.76 0.81
C LYS A 265 -14.69 -15.80 1.82
N PHE A 266 -14.77 -16.20 3.08
CA PHE A 266 -15.30 -15.39 4.16
C PHE A 266 -14.53 -14.07 4.33
N THR A 267 -13.20 -14.11 4.22
CA THR A 267 -12.35 -12.92 4.29
C THR A 267 -12.69 -11.93 3.18
N TYR A 268 -12.80 -12.41 1.93
CA TYR A 268 -13.24 -11.58 0.80
C TYR A 268 -14.63 -10.98 1.02
N GLU A 269 -15.61 -11.81 1.39
CA GLU A 269 -16.98 -11.35 1.64
C GLU A 269 -17.06 -10.32 2.77
N SER A 270 -16.23 -10.49 3.80
CA SER A 270 -16.11 -9.53 4.91
C SER A 270 -15.51 -8.19 4.47
N ILE A 271 -14.54 -8.19 3.56
CA ILE A 271 -13.97 -6.95 2.99
C ILE A 271 -15.00 -6.21 2.14
N MET A 272 -15.77 -6.96 1.35
CA MET A 272 -16.79 -6.38 0.46
C MET A 272 -18.09 -6.01 1.17
N ASN A 273 -18.29 -6.43 2.42
CA ASN A 273 -19.44 -6.03 3.21
C ASN A 273 -19.34 -4.54 3.60
N PRO A 274 -20.24 -3.67 3.12
CA PRO A 274 -20.15 -2.23 3.36
C PRO A 274 -20.28 -1.85 4.84
N LYS A 275 -20.87 -2.71 5.69
CA LYS A 275 -20.94 -2.48 7.15
C LYS A 275 -19.57 -2.48 7.81
N ASN A 276 -18.59 -3.15 7.20
CA ASN A 276 -17.26 -3.29 7.76
C ASN A 276 -16.36 -2.10 7.44
N LEU A 277 -16.70 -1.26 6.45
CA LEU A 277 -15.92 -0.08 6.05
C LEU A 277 -14.42 -0.41 5.94
N SER A 278 -14.10 -1.50 5.24
CA SER A 278 -12.71 -1.97 5.11
C SER A 278 -11.92 -0.98 4.25
N PRO A 279 -10.73 -0.54 4.68
CA PRO A 279 -9.83 0.23 3.81
C PRO A 279 -9.30 -0.61 2.63
N ARG A 280 -9.49 -1.94 2.64
CA ARG A 280 -8.99 -2.87 1.61
C ARG A 280 -9.99 -3.13 0.49
N THR A 281 -11.22 -2.59 0.58
CA THR A 281 -12.24 -2.77 -0.45
C THR A 281 -11.74 -2.45 -1.87
N PRO A 282 -10.94 -1.39 -2.13
CA PRO A 282 -10.43 -1.12 -3.48
C PRO A 282 -9.56 -2.24 -4.06
N ASP A 283 -8.83 -2.99 -3.23
CA ASP A 283 -7.93 -4.06 -3.67
C ASP A 283 -8.70 -5.32 -4.12
N PHE A 284 -9.88 -5.55 -3.52
CA PHE A 284 -10.73 -6.72 -3.78
C PHE A 284 -11.94 -6.43 -4.68
N GLU A 285 -12.30 -5.16 -4.88
CA GLU A 285 -13.38 -4.72 -5.79
C GLU A 285 -13.29 -5.33 -7.21
N PRO A 286 -12.11 -5.53 -7.82
CA PRO A 286 -11.99 -6.13 -9.15
C PRO A 286 -12.44 -7.60 -9.22
N ILE A 287 -12.63 -8.27 -8.09
CA ILE A 287 -13.09 -9.66 -8.04
C ILE A 287 -14.57 -9.72 -8.45
N LYS A 288 -14.88 -10.67 -9.33
CA LYS A 288 -16.22 -11.04 -9.79
C LYS A 288 -16.82 -12.08 -8.85
N THR A 289 -16.10 -13.17 -8.60
CA THR A 289 -16.55 -14.28 -7.73
C THR A 289 -15.39 -14.95 -7.02
N VAL A 290 -15.69 -15.56 -5.87
CA VAL A 290 -14.83 -16.50 -5.14
C VAL A 290 -15.55 -17.84 -5.06
N GLU A 291 -15.01 -18.83 -5.76
CA GLU A 291 -15.56 -20.17 -5.92
C GLU A 291 -14.75 -21.17 -5.08
N ILE A 292 -15.42 -21.86 -4.15
CA ILE A 292 -14.82 -22.99 -3.43
C ILE A 292 -15.00 -24.22 -4.32
N ILE A 293 -13.89 -24.78 -4.80
CA ILE A 293 -13.89 -26.00 -5.62
C ILE A 293 -13.94 -27.23 -4.70
N ASP A 294 -13.12 -27.19 -3.65
CA ASP A 294 -13.04 -28.15 -2.55
C ASP A 294 -12.39 -27.46 -1.33
N PRO A 295 -12.30 -28.11 -0.14
CA PRO A 295 -11.78 -27.46 1.07
C PRO A 295 -10.34 -26.89 0.93
N LEU A 296 -9.53 -27.37 -0.01
CA LEU A 296 -8.16 -26.93 -0.23
C LEU A 296 -7.96 -26.25 -1.58
N THR A 297 -9.03 -25.92 -2.32
CA THR A 297 -8.93 -25.29 -3.63
C THR A 297 -9.94 -24.17 -3.77
N VAL A 298 -9.45 -22.95 -3.96
CA VAL A 298 -10.29 -21.74 -4.16
C VAL A 298 -9.93 -21.07 -5.47
N LYS A 299 -10.96 -20.68 -6.22
CA LYS A 299 -10.84 -20.03 -7.52
C LYS A 299 -11.42 -18.62 -7.45
N ILE A 300 -10.60 -17.64 -7.79
CA ILE A 300 -10.93 -16.22 -7.80
C ILE A 300 -11.09 -15.77 -9.24
N VAL A 301 -12.28 -15.31 -9.62
CA VAL A 301 -12.54 -14.79 -10.97
C VAL A 301 -12.59 -13.27 -10.91
N TYR A 302 -11.91 -12.59 -11.82
CA TYR A 302 -11.88 -11.13 -11.92
C TYR A 302 -12.80 -10.63 -13.03
N LYS A 303 -13.36 -9.43 -12.86
CA LYS A 303 -14.28 -8.83 -13.85
C LYS A 303 -13.59 -8.02 -14.96
N ARG A 304 -12.27 -7.82 -14.84
CA ARG A 304 -11.43 -7.09 -15.80
C ARG A 304 -9.95 -7.42 -15.58
N LEU A 305 -9.10 -7.06 -16.55
CA LEU A 305 -7.65 -7.07 -16.39
C LEU A 305 -7.25 -6.18 -15.20
N TYR A 306 -6.54 -6.77 -14.24
CA TYR A 306 -5.99 -6.07 -13.08
C TYR A 306 -4.81 -6.87 -12.54
N SER A 307 -3.61 -6.64 -13.06
CA SER A 307 -2.40 -7.39 -12.67
C SER A 307 -1.99 -7.24 -11.20
N PRO A 308 -2.23 -6.09 -10.50
CA PRO A 308 -1.92 -5.98 -9.07
C PRO A 308 -2.76 -6.88 -8.16
N ALA A 309 -3.82 -7.51 -8.68
CA ALA A 309 -4.74 -8.39 -7.97
C ALA A 309 -4.06 -9.46 -7.09
N ILE A 310 -2.95 -10.02 -7.57
CA ILE A 310 -2.23 -11.08 -6.87
C ILE A 310 -1.68 -10.61 -5.52
N ASN A 311 -1.30 -9.33 -5.40
CA ASN A 311 -0.70 -8.76 -4.19
C ASN A 311 -1.72 -8.60 -3.06
N ALA A 312 -3.02 -8.49 -3.37
CA ALA A 312 -4.07 -8.37 -2.34
C ALA A 312 -4.10 -9.59 -1.40
N TRP A 313 -3.64 -10.75 -1.88
CA TRP A 313 -3.64 -12.02 -1.15
C TRP A 313 -2.42 -12.23 -0.22
N THR A 314 -1.56 -11.21 -0.05
CA THR A 314 -0.52 -11.22 0.99
C THR A 314 -1.04 -10.78 2.36
N MET A 315 -2.26 -10.25 2.43
CA MET A 315 -2.91 -9.85 3.68
C MET A 315 -3.41 -11.08 4.46
N GLY A 316 -3.36 -10.98 5.79
CA GLY A 316 -3.86 -12.00 6.72
C GLY A 316 -5.31 -12.46 6.49
N ILE A 317 -5.52 -13.77 6.52
CA ILE A 317 -6.85 -14.41 6.39
C ILE A 317 -7.59 -14.47 7.74
N LEU A 318 -8.89 -14.17 7.72
CA LEU A 318 -9.76 -14.20 8.89
C LEU A 318 -10.30 -15.60 9.20
N PRO A 319 -10.50 -15.96 10.49
CA PRO A 319 -11.20 -17.18 10.89
C PRO A 319 -12.73 -17.04 10.71
N GLU A 320 -13.31 -17.74 9.75
CA GLU A 320 -14.77 -17.74 9.52
C GLU A 320 -15.53 -18.19 10.78
N HIS A 321 -15.05 -19.24 11.44
CA HIS A 321 -15.72 -19.87 12.58
C HIS A 321 -15.88 -18.93 13.80
N VAL A 322 -15.07 -17.87 13.90
CA VAL A 322 -15.13 -16.86 14.97
C VAL A 322 -15.93 -15.62 14.56
N LEU A 323 -15.98 -15.30 13.27
CA LEU A 323 -16.46 -14.00 12.78
C LEU A 323 -17.71 -14.07 11.89
N HIS A 324 -18.22 -15.26 11.57
CA HIS A 324 -19.50 -15.40 10.88
C HIS A 324 -20.67 -14.84 11.70
N ALA A 325 -21.81 -14.64 11.02
CA ALA A 325 -22.95 -13.93 11.59
C ALA A 325 -23.49 -14.56 12.89
N GLU A 326 -23.49 -15.89 13.01
CA GLU A 326 -23.95 -16.55 14.24
C GLU A 326 -22.98 -16.33 15.40
N ALA A 327 -21.66 -16.43 15.17
CA ALA A 327 -20.66 -16.12 16.19
C ALA A 327 -20.76 -14.67 16.69
N LEU A 328 -20.92 -13.70 15.78
CA LEU A 328 -21.13 -12.29 16.14
C LEU A 328 -22.45 -12.10 16.91
N ASN A 329 -23.52 -12.81 16.53
CA ASN A 329 -24.77 -12.76 17.26
C ASN A 329 -24.67 -13.36 18.67
N ARG A 330 -23.89 -14.44 18.86
CA ARG A 330 -23.60 -14.98 20.20
C ARG A 330 -22.84 -13.96 21.04
N GLU A 331 -21.77 -13.37 20.50
CA GLU A 331 -21.01 -12.32 21.21
C GLU A 331 -21.92 -11.16 21.63
N LYS A 332 -22.76 -10.68 20.71
CA LYS A 332 -23.73 -9.61 20.98
C LYS A 332 -24.65 -9.93 22.16
N GLN A 333 -25.14 -11.17 22.25
CA GLN A 333 -26.03 -11.62 23.32
C GLN A 333 -25.30 -11.77 24.65
N GLU A 334 -24.08 -12.30 24.64
CA GLU A 334 -23.27 -12.55 25.84
C GLU A 334 -22.76 -11.25 26.48
N ARG A 335 -22.52 -10.19 25.69
CA ARG A 335 -21.95 -8.93 26.16
C ARG A 335 -22.91 -8.02 26.92
N GLY A 336 -24.19 -8.37 27.02
CA GLY A 336 -25.18 -7.55 27.75
C GLY A 336 -25.28 -6.11 27.24
N LEU A 337 -25.12 -5.91 25.93
CA LEU A 337 -25.10 -4.59 25.29
C LEU A 337 -26.46 -3.90 25.42
N SER A 338 -26.46 -2.56 25.46
CA SER A 338 -27.70 -1.77 25.37
C SER A 338 -28.44 -2.05 24.06
N GLU A 339 -29.75 -1.83 24.03
CA GLU A 339 -30.56 -2.05 22.82
C GLU A 339 -30.01 -1.27 21.60
N ALA A 340 -29.60 -0.02 21.82
CA ALA A 340 -28.96 0.80 20.79
C ALA A 340 -27.65 0.19 20.27
N ALA A 341 -26.79 -0.31 21.16
CA ALA A 341 -25.53 -0.95 20.76
C ALA A 341 -25.77 -2.28 20.04
N GLN A 342 -26.82 -3.03 20.39
CA GLN A 342 -27.19 -4.27 19.69
C GLN A 342 -27.65 -4.03 18.25
N GLN A 343 -28.28 -2.89 17.96
CA GLN A 343 -28.77 -2.55 16.62
C GLN A 343 -27.63 -2.27 15.64
N THR A 344 -26.52 -1.69 16.12
CA THR A 344 -25.37 -1.35 15.28
C THR A 344 -24.22 -2.36 15.36
N PHE A 345 -24.30 -3.32 16.28
CA PHE A 345 -23.24 -4.31 16.51
C PHE A 345 -22.88 -5.06 15.21
N GLY A 346 -21.61 -4.98 14.83
CA GLY A 346 -21.03 -5.76 13.75
C GLY A 346 -19.58 -6.14 14.02
N MET A 347 -18.88 -6.60 12.98
CA MET A 347 -17.48 -7.03 13.09
C MET A 347 -16.57 -5.95 13.66
N ARG A 348 -16.83 -4.67 13.37
CA ARG A 348 -16.05 -3.53 13.90
C ARG A 348 -16.18 -3.37 15.42
N ASP A 349 -17.27 -3.85 16.01
CA ASP A 349 -17.54 -3.75 17.46
C ASP A 349 -17.11 -5.01 18.23
N SER A 350 -16.76 -6.08 17.50
CA SER A 350 -16.38 -7.37 18.07
C SER A 350 -15.13 -7.27 18.94
N GLN A 351 -15.10 -8.05 20.03
CA GLN A 351 -13.90 -8.23 20.86
C GLN A 351 -12.72 -8.82 20.10
N PHE A 352 -12.95 -9.49 18.96
CA PHE A 352 -11.90 -9.98 18.07
C PHE A 352 -10.87 -8.88 17.73
N ASN A 353 -11.33 -7.64 17.57
CA ASN A 353 -10.50 -6.48 17.25
C ASN A 353 -9.48 -6.11 18.35
N ARG A 354 -9.66 -6.63 19.57
CA ARG A 354 -8.70 -6.50 20.68
C ARG A 354 -8.13 -7.83 21.15
N ARG A 355 -8.64 -8.95 20.63
CA ARG A 355 -8.27 -10.33 20.99
C ARG A 355 -8.24 -11.18 19.72
N PRO A 356 -7.33 -10.89 18.77
CA PRO A 356 -7.31 -11.56 17.49
C PRO A 356 -6.90 -13.01 17.62
N LEU A 357 -7.34 -13.81 16.65
CA LEU A 357 -6.98 -15.20 16.47
C LEU A 357 -6.61 -15.40 15.01
N GLY A 358 -5.45 -15.98 14.72
CA GLY A 358 -4.99 -16.21 13.35
C GLY A 358 -4.23 -17.52 13.20
N THR A 359 -3.43 -17.61 12.15
CA THR A 359 -2.61 -18.78 11.77
C THR A 359 -1.10 -18.49 11.85
N GLY A 360 -0.73 -17.31 12.34
CA GLY A 360 0.64 -16.81 12.39
C GLY A 360 1.50 -17.42 13.50
N ARG A 361 2.79 -17.04 13.49
CA ARG A 361 3.83 -17.57 14.38
C ARG A 361 3.65 -17.20 15.85
N PHE A 362 2.93 -16.12 16.13
CA PHE A 362 2.60 -15.69 17.48
C PHE A 362 1.09 -15.63 17.65
N GLN A 363 0.63 -16.04 18.83
CA GLN A 363 -0.76 -15.98 19.24
C GLN A 363 -0.93 -14.87 20.27
N PHE A 364 -2.08 -14.20 20.22
CA PHE A 364 -2.42 -13.13 21.15
C PHE A 364 -2.56 -13.65 22.59
N VAL A 365 -2.08 -12.86 23.57
CA VAL A 365 -2.28 -13.13 25.00
C VAL A 365 -3.11 -12.02 25.64
N GLU A 366 -2.60 -10.78 25.62
CA GLU A 366 -3.23 -9.66 26.31
C GLU A 366 -2.93 -8.32 25.61
N TRP A 367 -3.86 -7.39 25.77
CA TRP A 367 -3.68 -5.99 25.41
C TRP A 367 -4.15 -5.08 26.54
N GLN A 368 -3.17 -4.54 27.27
CA GLN A 368 -3.36 -3.49 28.25
C GLN A 368 -3.15 -2.15 27.56
N GLY A 369 -4.26 -1.44 27.33
CA GLY A 369 -4.27 -0.19 26.56
C GLY A 369 -3.32 0.86 27.12
N ASP A 370 -2.64 1.57 26.23
CA ASP A 370 -1.60 2.57 26.54
C ASP A 370 -0.39 2.05 27.35
N GLU A 371 -0.29 0.73 27.57
CA GLU A 371 0.84 0.10 28.29
C GLU A 371 1.58 -0.92 27.41
N TYR A 372 0.92 -2.01 27.00
CA TYR A 372 1.52 -3.02 26.13
C TYR A 372 0.53 -3.94 25.41
N ILE A 373 1.00 -4.55 24.34
CA ILE A 373 0.41 -5.75 23.72
C ILE A 373 1.39 -6.91 23.88
N HIS A 374 0.88 -8.04 24.36
CA HIS A 374 1.63 -9.27 24.62
C HIS A 374 1.18 -10.38 23.68
N LEU A 375 2.13 -10.95 22.95
CA LEU A 375 1.97 -12.17 22.16
C LEU A 375 2.92 -13.25 22.68
N ARG A 376 2.50 -14.50 22.56
CA ARG A 376 3.35 -15.67 22.85
C ARG A 376 3.53 -16.49 21.59
N ARG A 377 4.62 -17.24 21.50
CA ARG A 377 4.88 -18.16 20.39
C ARG A 377 3.75 -19.18 20.24
N PHE A 378 3.40 -19.52 19.00
CA PHE A 378 2.50 -20.62 18.69
C PHE A 378 3.31 -21.89 18.42
N GLU A 379 3.30 -22.85 19.35
CA GLU A 379 4.09 -24.09 19.25
C GLU A 379 3.64 -25.00 18.10
N ASP A 380 2.35 -24.95 17.76
CA ASP A 380 1.72 -25.75 16.69
C ASP A 380 1.80 -25.06 15.31
N TYR A 381 2.66 -24.04 15.19
CA TYR A 381 2.86 -23.35 13.92
C TYR A 381 3.38 -24.31 12.83
N TRP A 382 2.91 -24.14 11.61
CA TRP A 382 3.08 -25.11 10.51
C TRP A 382 4.49 -25.11 9.87
N GLU A 383 5.34 -24.13 10.20
CA GLU A 383 6.79 -24.16 9.89
C GLU A 383 7.62 -24.21 11.18
N GLU A 384 8.91 -23.85 11.10
CA GLU A 384 9.76 -23.71 12.29
C GLU A 384 9.17 -22.68 13.27
N PRO A 385 9.05 -22.97 14.58
CA PRO A 385 8.59 -21.99 15.56
C PRO A 385 9.63 -20.87 15.78
N ALA A 386 9.18 -19.71 16.29
CA ALA A 386 10.10 -18.61 16.61
C ALA A 386 11.07 -18.96 17.75
N GLN A 387 12.29 -18.43 17.72
CA GLN A 387 13.25 -18.59 18.81
C GLN A 387 12.81 -17.80 20.06
N TYR A 388 12.21 -16.62 19.89
CA TYR A 388 11.56 -15.90 20.99
C TYR A 388 10.25 -16.59 21.39
N HIS A 389 10.06 -16.74 22.69
CA HIS A 389 8.85 -17.32 23.28
C HIS A 389 7.78 -16.24 23.51
N GLU A 390 8.21 -15.02 23.83
CA GLU A 390 7.33 -13.90 24.16
C GLU A 390 7.70 -12.69 23.30
N TYR A 391 6.69 -11.95 22.86
CA TYR A 391 6.81 -10.68 22.15
C TYR A 391 5.96 -9.63 22.86
N PHE A 392 6.57 -8.50 23.22
CA PHE A 392 5.88 -7.35 23.77
C PHE A 392 6.06 -6.14 22.86
N MET A 393 4.95 -5.48 22.53
CA MET A 393 4.98 -4.09 22.08
C MET A 393 4.62 -3.20 23.26
N ARG A 394 5.59 -2.46 23.80
CA ARG A 394 5.38 -1.52 24.93
C ARG A 394 5.11 -0.11 24.41
N ILE A 395 4.10 0.55 24.96
CA ILE A 395 3.69 1.89 24.54
C ILE A 395 4.46 2.92 25.35
N ILE A 396 5.41 3.59 24.72
CA ILE A 396 6.29 4.60 25.31
C ILE A 396 6.26 5.83 24.39
N PRO A 397 5.33 6.78 24.58
CA PRO A 397 5.15 7.89 23.64
C PRO A 397 6.38 8.79 23.45
N ASP A 398 7.22 8.92 24.47
CA ASP A 398 8.42 9.76 24.44
C ASP A 398 9.65 9.01 23.89
N LEU A 399 10.18 9.46 22.75
CA LEU A 399 11.33 8.83 22.08
C LEU A 399 12.63 8.89 22.89
N LEU A 400 12.82 9.91 23.74
CA LEU A 400 14.00 9.98 24.61
C LEU A 400 13.95 8.88 25.67
N THR A 401 12.77 8.64 26.24
CA THR A 401 12.53 7.53 27.17
C THR A 401 12.77 6.19 26.49
N GLN A 402 12.26 6.00 25.26
CA GLN A 402 12.56 4.79 24.48
C GLN A 402 14.07 4.58 24.28
N GLU A 403 14.83 5.63 23.96
CA GLU A 403 16.28 5.54 23.81
C GLU A 403 16.96 5.13 25.13
N VAL A 404 16.57 5.71 26.26
CA VAL A 404 17.14 5.36 27.58
C VAL A 404 16.85 3.90 27.92
N GLU A 405 15.62 3.44 27.68
CA GLU A 405 15.23 2.05 27.91
C GLU A 405 15.94 1.07 26.96
N PHE A 406 16.18 1.47 25.72
CA PHE A 406 16.95 0.67 24.76
C PHE A 406 18.40 0.49 25.24
N ARG A 407 19.04 1.57 25.70
CA ARG A 407 20.43 1.52 26.20
C ARG A 407 20.60 0.68 27.45
N THR A 408 19.58 0.63 28.31
CA THR A 408 19.59 -0.22 29.51
C THR A 408 19.23 -1.67 29.21
N GLY A 409 18.72 -1.95 28.00
CA GLY A 409 18.27 -3.26 27.55
C GLY A 409 16.86 -3.64 28.01
N ALA A 410 16.09 -2.68 28.53
CA ALA A 410 14.68 -2.87 28.89
C ALA A 410 13.77 -3.00 27.65
N VAL A 411 14.16 -2.40 26.52
CA VAL A 411 13.60 -2.66 25.19
C VAL A 411 14.71 -3.12 24.23
N ASP A 412 14.37 -3.97 23.28
CA ASP A 412 15.28 -4.53 22.27
C ASP A 412 15.30 -3.73 20.97
N PHE A 413 14.25 -2.96 20.71
CA PHE A 413 14.14 -2.09 19.54
C PHE A 413 13.30 -0.86 19.82
N TYR A 414 13.67 0.25 19.20
CA TYR A 414 12.88 1.47 19.11
C TYR A 414 13.18 2.21 17.79
N GLY A 415 12.28 3.10 17.38
CA GLY A 415 12.45 3.92 16.17
C GLY A 415 13.47 5.04 16.38
N ALA A 416 14.76 4.75 16.20
CA ALA A 416 15.85 5.73 16.33
C ALA A 416 15.79 6.83 15.27
N LEU A 417 16.07 8.07 15.68
CA LEU A 417 16.21 9.22 14.76
C LEU A 417 17.56 9.18 14.03
N PRO A 418 17.69 9.82 12.84
CA PRO A 418 18.91 9.70 12.03
C PRO A 418 20.21 10.06 12.76
N HIS A 419 20.22 11.12 13.57
CA HIS A 419 21.40 11.50 14.36
C HIS A 419 21.75 10.47 15.46
N GLN A 420 20.75 9.74 15.99
CA GLN A 420 20.98 8.66 16.95
C GLN A 420 21.56 7.44 16.23
N VAL A 421 21.05 7.11 15.04
CA VAL A 421 21.59 6.04 14.18
C VAL A 421 23.06 6.30 13.86
N ALA A 422 23.41 7.53 13.44
CA ALA A 422 24.79 7.92 13.18
C ALA A 422 25.70 7.67 14.40
N ARG A 423 25.24 7.99 15.61
CA ARG A 423 25.96 7.71 16.85
C ARG A 423 26.10 6.21 17.13
N TYR A 424 25.03 5.42 16.95
CA TYR A 424 25.07 3.98 17.22
C TYR A 424 25.92 3.20 16.23
N LYS A 425 26.08 3.69 14.98
CA LYS A 425 27.00 3.10 14.00
C LYS A 425 28.45 3.08 14.47
N GLU A 426 28.84 4.00 15.36
CA GLU A 426 30.19 4.10 15.92
C GLU A 426 30.39 3.28 17.21
N ASP A 427 29.31 2.73 17.78
CA ASP A 427 29.35 2.01 19.06
C ASP A 427 29.35 0.48 18.83
N PRO A 428 30.43 -0.24 19.21
CA PRO A 428 30.56 -1.68 18.98
C PRO A 428 29.60 -2.55 19.81
N THR A 429 28.87 -1.96 20.77
CA THR A 429 27.83 -2.62 21.57
C THR A 429 26.60 -2.94 20.73
N TYR A 430 26.38 -2.18 19.66
CA TYR A 430 25.20 -2.27 18.82
C TYR A 430 25.54 -2.74 17.41
N GLN A 431 24.51 -3.17 16.71
CA GLN A 431 24.52 -3.36 15.27
C GLN A 431 23.45 -2.44 14.67
N SER A 432 23.86 -1.67 13.67
CA SER A 432 22.98 -0.73 12.97
C SER A 432 22.74 -1.21 11.55
N PHE A 433 21.48 -1.14 11.12
CA PHE A 433 21.02 -1.46 9.79
C PHE A 433 20.39 -0.23 9.19
N SER A 434 20.78 0.08 7.96
CA SER A 434 20.18 1.14 7.16
C SER A 434 19.96 0.57 5.76
N SER A 435 18.73 0.58 5.30
CA SER A 435 18.34 0.04 4.01
C SER A 435 17.21 0.86 3.41
N LEU A 436 17.14 0.96 2.09
CA LEU A 436 16.14 1.80 1.45
C LEU A 436 14.71 1.42 1.88
N GLY A 437 13.95 2.38 2.40
CA GLY A 437 12.53 2.19 2.70
C GLY A 437 11.67 2.33 1.45
N PHE A 438 10.45 1.81 1.52
CA PHE A 438 9.42 2.01 0.49
C PHE A 438 8.70 3.34 0.72
N ALA A 439 9.43 4.44 0.68
CA ALA A 439 8.86 5.77 0.90
C ALA A 439 9.68 6.85 0.19
N TYR A 440 9.11 8.03 0.03
CA TYR A 440 9.85 9.21 -0.40
C TYR A 440 9.30 10.50 0.19
N THR A 441 10.17 11.48 0.35
CA THR A 441 9.86 12.85 0.77
C THR A 441 9.98 13.79 -0.43
N TYR A 442 9.08 14.76 -0.54
CA TYR A 442 9.00 15.66 -1.67
C TYR A 442 8.46 17.04 -1.29
N ILE A 443 8.62 17.99 -2.21
CA ILE A 443 7.88 19.25 -2.23
C ILE A 443 6.87 19.17 -3.39
N GLY A 444 5.58 19.17 -3.11
CA GLY A 444 4.51 19.10 -4.09
C GLY A 444 3.97 20.48 -4.45
N TYR A 445 3.76 20.74 -5.74
CA TYR A 445 3.19 22.00 -6.25
C TYR A 445 1.74 21.80 -6.64
N ASN A 446 0.83 22.69 -6.24
CA ASN A 446 -0.55 22.63 -6.72
C ASN A 446 -0.61 23.14 -8.17
N ASN A 447 -0.65 22.22 -9.13
CA ASN A 447 -0.61 22.52 -10.57
C ASN A 447 -1.84 23.28 -11.07
N ARG A 448 -2.91 23.37 -10.25
CA ARG A 448 -4.08 24.22 -10.51
C ARG A 448 -3.78 25.70 -10.34
N LYS A 449 -2.72 26.06 -9.60
CA LYS A 449 -2.29 27.44 -9.40
C LYS A 449 -1.53 27.92 -10.65
N PRO A 450 -1.87 29.09 -11.22
CA PRO A 450 -1.19 29.62 -12.41
C PRO A 450 0.34 29.71 -12.26
N LEU A 451 0.84 29.94 -11.04
CA LEU A 451 2.26 30.03 -10.74
C LEU A 451 3.02 28.73 -11.03
N PHE A 452 2.37 27.57 -10.83
CA PHE A 452 2.98 26.26 -11.00
C PHE A 452 2.50 25.54 -12.26
N ALA A 453 1.76 26.19 -13.15
CA ALA A 453 1.23 25.54 -14.36
C ALA A 453 2.37 25.08 -15.31
N SER A 454 3.44 25.87 -15.43
CA SER A 454 4.59 25.54 -16.28
C SER A 454 5.58 24.61 -15.58
N ARG A 455 5.99 23.57 -16.33
CA ARG A 455 7.06 22.63 -15.96
C ARG A 455 8.38 23.35 -15.69
N GLU A 456 8.71 24.36 -16.49
CA GLU A 456 9.94 25.14 -16.37
C GLU A 456 10.01 25.91 -15.05
N VAL A 457 8.88 26.46 -14.57
CA VAL A 457 8.83 27.05 -13.22
C VAL A 457 9.13 26.00 -12.15
N ARG A 458 8.46 24.85 -12.20
CA ARG A 458 8.66 23.77 -11.21
C ARG A 458 10.10 23.25 -11.23
N THR A 459 10.68 23.15 -12.43
CA THR A 459 12.10 22.79 -12.63
C THR A 459 13.04 23.82 -12.02
N ALA A 460 12.82 25.13 -12.25
CA ALA A 460 13.63 26.19 -11.65
C ALA A 460 13.57 26.17 -10.12
N LEU A 461 12.39 25.94 -9.55
CA LEU A 461 12.22 25.80 -8.10
C LEU A 461 12.97 24.58 -7.56
N GLY A 462 12.96 23.45 -8.28
CA GLY A 462 13.73 22.25 -7.93
C GLY A 462 15.24 22.43 -8.01
N MET A 463 15.75 23.13 -9.04
CA MET A 463 17.17 23.45 -9.22
C MET A 463 17.74 24.27 -8.06
N ALA A 464 16.91 25.07 -7.38
CA ALA A 464 17.33 25.85 -6.24
C ALA A 464 17.47 25.04 -4.93
N ILE A 465 16.99 23.79 -4.87
CA ILE A 465 17.04 22.97 -3.67
C ILE A 465 18.28 22.08 -3.67
N ASN A 466 19.17 22.28 -2.68
CA ASN A 466 20.32 21.40 -2.49
C ASN A 466 19.90 20.12 -1.75
N VAL A 467 19.46 19.11 -2.49
CA VAL A 467 19.06 17.81 -1.93
C VAL A 467 20.23 17.10 -1.25
N GLN A 468 21.46 17.29 -1.72
CA GLN A 468 22.65 16.65 -1.13
C GLN A 468 22.92 17.19 0.29
N GLU A 469 22.79 18.50 0.50
CA GLU A 469 22.91 19.07 1.85
C GLU A 469 21.81 18.56 2.79
N ILE A 470 20.60 18.35 2.27
CA ILE A 470 19.50 17.73 3.04
C ILE A 470 19.87 16.31 3.45
N THR A 471 20.36 15.48 2.52
CA THR A 471 20.73 14.10 2.81
C THR A 471 21.89 14.02 3.81
N ASP A 472 22.91 14.85 3.64
CA ASP A 472 24.15 14.76 4.44
C ASP A 472 23.97 15.32 5.84
N PHE A 473 23.32 16.48 5.98
CA PHE A 473 23.32 17.23 7.24
C PHE A 473 22.00 17.17 8.02
N LEU A 474 20.86 17.03 7.33
CA LEU A 474 19.57 16.96 8.02
C LEU A 474 19.23 15.53 8.44
N ILE A 475 19.49 14.55 7.57
CA ILE A 475 19.20 13.14 7.83
C ILE A 475 20.47 12.28 7.98
N TYR A 476 21.65 12.89 8.11
CA TYR A 476 22.89 12.20 8.50
C TYR A 476 23.24 11.00 7.58
N GLY A 477 22.96 11.11 6.28
CA GLY A 477 23.17 10.05 5.31
C GLY A 477 22.11 8.94 5.32
N GLU A 478 21.05 9.04 6.14
CA GLU A 478 19.95 8.06 6.22
C GLU A 478 18.86 8.30 5.15
N GLY A 479 19.28 8.61 3.93
CA GLY A 479 18.39 8.69 2.78
C GLY A 479 19.13 8.81 1.46
N GLU A 480 18.51 8.33 0.41
CA GLU A 480 19.04 8.36 -0.95
C GLU A 480 18.22 9.29 -1.83
N ARG A 481 18.90 10.04 -2.71
CA ARG A 481 18.22 10.96 -3.62
C ARG A 481 17.34 10.18 -4.58
N ILE A 482 16.08 10.59 -4.73
CA ILE A 482 15.08 9.96 -5.60
C ILE A 482 14.61 10.92 -6.70
N THR A 483 14.22 10.37 -7.85
CA THR A 483 13.85 11.13 -9.06
C THR A 483 12.39 10.99 -9.47
N GLY A 484 11.63 10.16 -8.77
CA GLY A 484 10.26 9.84 -9.17
C GLY A 484 9.49 9.00 -8.17
N PRO A 485 8.35 8.45 -8.60
CA PRO A 485 7.33 7.93 -7.68
C PRO A 485 7.53 6.48 -7.25
N TYR A 486 8.46 5.74 -7.88
CA TYR A 486 8.70 4.32 -7.57
C TYR A 486 9.84 4.15 -6.55
N PRO A 487 9.75 3.20 -5.61
CA PRO A 487 10.83 2.90 -4.67
C PRO A 487 12.09 2.38 -5.38
N GLN A 488 13.28 2.92 -5.04
CA GLN A 488 14.51 2.66 -5.81
C GLN A 488 15.05 1.22 -5.68
N ASN A 489 14.61 0.47 -4.68
CA ASN A 489 14.96 -0.93 -4.45
C ASN A 489 14.03 -1.92 -5.20
N THR A 490 13.16 -1.41 -6.07
CA THR A 490 12.24 -2.22 -6.90
C THR A 490 12.63 -2.14 -8.37
N GLU A 491 12.22 -3.12 -9.17
CA GLU A 491 12.48 -3.10 -10.63
C GLU A 491 11.69 -2.01 -11.37
N TRP A 492 10.64 -1.48 -10.75
CA TRP A 492 9.78 -0.43 -11.30
C TRP A 492 10.47 0.93 -11.35
N TYR A 493 11.49 1.15 -10.51
CA TYR A 493 12.29 2.36 -10.56
C TYR A 493 13.24 2.32 -11.76
N ASN A 494 13.35 3.46 -12.44
CA ASN A 494 14.23 3.64 -13.59
C ASN A 494 15.48 4.39 -13.13
N PRO A 495 16.62 3.71 -12.92
CA PRO A 495 17.84 4.34 -12.41
C PRO A 495 18.56 5.20 -13.47
N SER A 496 18.14 5.17 -14.74
CA SER A 496 18.77 5.96 -15.80
C SER A 496 18.33 7.43 -15.81
N ILE A 497 17.27 7.78 -15.08
CA ILE A 497 16.75 9.15 -14.99
C ILE A 497 17.68 9.96 -14.09
N ALA A 498 18.33 10.97 -14.67
CA ALA A 498 19.20 11.86 -13.92
C ALA A 498 18.37 12.80 -13.01
N PRO A 499 18.83 13.06 -11.78
CA PRO A 499 18.20 14.06 -10.92
C PRO A 499 18.39 15.47 -11.48
N ILE A 500 17.48 16.39 -11.13
CA ILE A 500 17.67 17.81 -11.40
C ILE A 500 18.97 18.30 -10.72
N PRO A 501 19.89 18.94 -11.44
CA PRO A 501 21.10 19.47 -10.84
C PRO A 501 20.76 20.61 -9.87
N TYR A 502 21.52 20.69 -8.77
CA TYR A 502 21.48 21.88 -7.92
C TYR A 502 22.20 23.01 -8.65
N ASP A 503 21.44 23.95 -9.19
CA ASP A 503 21.94 25.09 -9.96
C ASP A 503 21.05 26.33 -9.78
N PRO A 504 21.23 27.07 -8.66
CA PRO A 504 20.46 28.29 -8.40
C PRO A 504 20.64 29.39 -9.44
N GLU A 505 21.79 29.47 -10.12
CA GLU A 505 22.03 30.47 -11.16
C GLU A 505 21.31 30.10 -12.46
N GLY A 506 21.33 28.82 -12.84
CA GLY A 506 20.50 28.29 -13.93
C GLY A 506 19.01 28.48 -13.65
N ALA A 507 18.56 28.30 -12.40
CA ALA A 507 17.18 28.58 -12.00
C ALA A 507 16.77 30.05 -12.27
N LYS A 508 17.63 31.02 -11.89
CA LYS A 508 17.41 32.44 -12.17
C LYS A 508 17.35 32.71 -13.68
N ALA A 509 18.26 32.13 -14.45
CA ALA A 509 18.28 32.29 -15.90
C ALA A 509 17.01 31.73 -16.57
N LEU A 510 16.55 30.55 -16.12
CA LEU A 510 15.32 29.93 -16.60
C LEU A 510 14.10 30.80 -16.30
N LEU A 511 13.96 31.29 -15.06
CA LEU A 511 12.88 32.19 -14.69
C LEU A 511 12.93 33.52 -15.47
N ALA A 512 14.12 34.07 -15.70
CA ALA A 512 14.32 35.28 -16.49
C ALA A 512 13.88 35.11 -17.95
N HIS A 513 14.21 33.97 -18.57
CA HIS A 513 13.74 33.63 -19.92
C HIS A 513 12.22 33.58 -20.02
N MET A 514 11.54 33.22 -18.93
CA MET A 514 10.07 33.19 -18.84
C MET A 514 9.45 34.56 -18.54
N GLY A 515 10.25 35.62 -18.46
CA GLY A 515 9.80 36.99 -18.26
C GLY A 515 9.77 37.47 -16.80
N TRP A 516 10.25 36.67 -15.84
CA TRP A 516 10.39 37.11 -14.45
C TRP A 516 11.60 38.03 -14.30
N LYS A 517 11.42 39.18 -13.66
CA LYS A 517 12.50 40.16 -13.46
C LYS A 517 12.56 40.59 -12.00
N MET A 518 13.76 40.84 -11.51
CA MET A 518 13.91 41.36 -10.15
C MET A 518 13.34 42.79 -10.06
N ASN A 519 12.48 43.03 -9.09
CA ASN A 519 12.00 44.37 -8.74
C ASN A 519 12.96 45.06 -7.74
N ALA A 520 12.63 46.29 -7.34
CA ALA A 520 13.48 47.11 -6.47
C ALA A 520 13.65 46.50 -5.06
N GLU A 521 12.67 45.71 -4.62
CA GLU A 521 12.64 45.04 -3.32
C GLU A 521 13.41 43.71 -3.32
N GLY A 522 13.96 43.30 -4.46
CA GLY A 522 14.72 42.05 -4.59
C GLY A 522 13.84 40.80 -4.76
N TRP A 523 12.62 40.96 -5.28
CA TRP A 523 11.73 39.86 -5.62
C TRP A 523 11.51 39.76 -7.13
N LEU A 524 11.35 38.54 -7.64
CA LEU A 524 10.94 38.29 -9.01
C LEU A 524 9.51 38.77 -9.21
N GLU A 525 9.28 39.52 -10.28
CA GLU A 525 8.01 40.10 -10.66
C GLU A 525 7.75 39.87 -12.15
N LYS A 526 6.51 39.54 -12.48
CA LYS A 526 6.00 39.42 -13.86
C LYS A 526 4.60 40.00 -13.90
N ASP A 527 4.34 40.87 -14.86
CA ASP A 527 3.04 41.54 -15.05
C ASP A 527 2.50 42.22 -13.76
N GLY A 528 3.41 42.87 -13.00
CA GLY A 528 3.09 43.56 -11.76
C GLY A 528 2.79 42.63 -10.56
N LYS A 529 3.00 41.32 -10.70
CA LYS A 529 2.80 40.33 -9.64
C LYS A 529 4.14 39.74 -9.19
N VAL A 530 4.41 39.83 -7.89
CA VAL A 530 5.55 39.18 -7.27
C VAL A 530 5.38 37.66 -7.32
N PHE A 531 6.47 36.94 -7.54
CA PHE A 531 6.54 35.48 -7.41
C PHE A 531 6.46 35.15 -5.91
N GLU A 532 5.23 35.05 -5.41
CA GLU A 532 4.91 34.78 -4.02
C GLU A 532 3.97 33.59 -3.86
N PHE A 533 4.24 32.71 -2.89
CA PHE A 533 3.36 31.62 -2.50
C PHE A 533 3.59 31.15 -1.06
N THR A 534 2.70 30.30 -0.55
CA THR A 534 2.83 29.69 0.79
C THR A 534 3.25 28.21 0.70
N LEU A 535 4.32 27.85 1.41
CA LEU A 535 4.75 26.46 1.62
C LEU A 535 4.24 25.95 2.97
N ILE A 536 3.50 24.84 2.94
CA ILE A 536 2.90 24.24 4.15
C ILE A 536 3.48 22.87 4.48
N THR A 537 3.41 22.47 5.74
CA THR A 537 3.68 21.08 6.18
C THR A 537 2.98 20.77 7.51
N ASN A 538 3.10 19.53 7.98
CA ASN A 538 2.52 19.09 9.24
C ASN A 538 3.44 19.28 10.45
N ASN A 539 2.83 19.54 11.60
CA ASN A 539 3.46 19.53 12.91
C ASN A 539 3.80 18.08 13.32
N GLY A 540 4.73 17.91 14.26
CA GLY A 540 5.17 16.59 14.74
C GLY A 540 6.23 15.92 13.87
N ASN A 541 6.60 16.49 12.71
CA ASN A 541 7.73 16.01 11.91
C ASN A 541 8.83 17.09 11.83
N PRO A 542 9.86 17.04 12.69
CA PRO A 542 10.92 18.06 12.73
C PRO A 542 11.75 18.08 11.44
N ILE A 543 11.89 16.96 10.74
CA ILE A 543 12.62 16.87 9.47
C ILE A 543 11.91 17.70 8.39
N ARG A 544 10.59 17.50 8.21
CA ARG A 544 9.79 18.29 7.24
C ARG A 544 9.80 19.79 7.56
N LYS A 545 9.74 20.15 8.85
CA LYS A 545 9.85 21.56 9.28
C LYS A 545 11.19 22.18 8.86
N ASN A 546 12.29 21.45 9.02
CA ASN A 546 13.61 21.90 8.60
C ASN A 546 13.72 22.01 7.06
N ILE A 547 13.17 21.05 6.31
CA ILE A 547 13.08 21.13 4.83
C ILE A 547 12.32 22.39 4.40
N LEU A 548 11.23 22.73 5.07
CA LEU A 548 10.44 23.92 4.79
C LEU A 548 11.26 25.22 4.99
N THR A 549 12.10 25.30 6.03
CA THR A 549 13.04 26.43 6.22
C THR A 549 14.17 26.43 5.18
N ILE A 550 14.71 25.27 4.83
CA ILE A 550 15.76 25.14 3.80
C ILE A 550 15.23 25.62 2.45
N ALA A 551 14.03 25.17 2.06
CA ALA A 551 13.39 25.56 0.81
C ALA A 551 13.06 27.07 0.75
N GLN A 552 12.51 27.64 1.83
CA GLN A 552 12.27 29.08 1.93
C GLN A 552 13.56 29.89 1.71
N ASN A 553 14.66 29.50 2.35
CA ASN A 553 15.95 30.19 2.20
C ASN A 553 16.54 30.02 0.79
N ALA A 554 16.43 28.83 0.21
CA ALA A 554 16.87 28.54 -1.15
C ALA A 554 16.13 29.41 -2.19
N TRP A 555 14.80 29.46 -2.11
CA TRP A 555 13.98 30.24 -3.04
C TRP A 555 14.14 31.75 -2.86
N LYS A 556 14.37 32.22 -1.63
CA LYS A 556 14.72 33.63 -1.39
C LYS A 556 15.99 34.04 -2.14
N ARG A 557 17.00 33.17 -2.25
CA ARG A 557 18.26 33.47 -2.97
C ARG A 557 18.08 33.66 -4.48
N ILE A 558 17.01 33.09 -5.05
CA ILE A 558 16.64 33.28 -6.46
C ILE A 558 15.54 34.35 -6.65
N GLY A 559 15.19 35.10 -5.59
CA GLY A 559 14.20 36.18 -5.64
C GLY A 559 12.75 35.73 -5.53
N VAL A 560 12.48 34.50 -5.09
CA VAL A 560 11.11 34.00 -4.89
C VAL A 560 10.71 34.20 -3.42
N LYS A 561 9.55 34.83 -3.19
CA LYS A 561 9.05 35.13 -1.85
C LYS A 561 8.18 33.97 -1.35
N VAL A 562 8.60 33.30 -0.27
CA VAL A 562 7.88 32.15 0.27
C VAL A 562 7.48 32.35 1.72
N ASN A 563 6.17 32.32 1.98
CA ASN A 563 5.62 32.28 3.33
C ASN A 563 5.53 30.81 3.79
N THR A 564 5.63 30.56 5.09
CA THR A 564 5.63 29.20 5.63
C THR A 564 4.62 29.01 6.72
N GLN A 565 3.87 27.89 6.69
CA GLN A 565 2.88 27.56 7.71
C GLN A 565 2.99 26.09 8.13
N VAL A 566 2.68 25.81 9.39
CA VAL A 566 2.71 24.46 9.96
C VAL A 566 1.39 24.21 10.68
N PHE A 567 0.76 23.07 10.41
CA PHE A 567 -0.55 22.72 10.94
C PHE A 567 -0.51 21.39 11.68
N GLU A 568 -1.43 21.18 12.64
CA GLU A 568 -1.70 19.85 13.20
C GLU A 568 -2.12 18.88 12.07
N TRP A 569 -1.82 17.57 12.18
CA TRP A 569 -1.97 16.60 11.08
C TRP A 569 -3.40 16.48 10.53
N ALA A 570 -4.41 16.41 11.40
CA ALA A 570 -5.79 16.29 10.95
C ALA A 570 -6.26 17.56 10.24
N VAL A 571 -5.90 18.74 10.77
CA VAL A 571 -6.18 20.04 10.12
C VAL A 571 -5.44 20.15 8.79
N PHE A 572 -4.16 19.80 8.77
CA PHE A 572 -3.30 19.79 7.58
C PHE A 572 -3.93 18.97 6.45
N LEU A 573 -4.41 17.77 6.74
CA LEU A 573 -5.07 16.92 5.76
C LEU A 573 -6.45 17.44 5.38
N ASN A 574 -7.35 17.61 6.35
CA ASN A 574 -8.77 17.85 6.08
C ASN A 574 -9.07 19.22 5.51
N ASP A 575 -8.34 20.25 5.93
CA ASP A 575 -8.66 21.63 5.56
C ASP A 575 -7.85 22.10 4.35
N PHE A 576 -6.65 21.54 4.14
CA PHE A 576 -5.70 22.00 3.10
C PHE A 576 -5.40 20.94 2.05
N VAL A 577 -4.84 19.78 2.42
CA VAL A 577 -4.40 18.78 1.42
C VAL A 577 -5.58 18.15 0.69
N ASN A 578 -6.57 17.62 1.42
CA ASN A 578 -7.72 16.92 0.86
C ASN A 578 -8.68 17.87 0.12
N THR A 579 -8.70 19.16 0.47
CA THR A 579 -9.50 20.18 -0.24
C THR A 579 -8.76 20.76 -1.44
N GLY A 580 -7.44 20.59 -1.52
CA GLY A 580 -6.58 21.22 -2.50
C GLY A 580 -6.31 22.71 -2.23
N ASP A 581 -6.61 23.22 -1.03
CA ASP A 581 -6.42 24.62 -0.66
C ASP A 581 -4.99 24.92 -0.17
N PHE A 582 -4.00 24.70 -1.02
CA PHE A 582 -2.60 25.04 -0.74
C PHE A 582 -1.89 25.47 -2.01
N ASP A 583 -0.77 26.19 -1.88
CA ASP A 583 0.08 26.53 -3.03
C ASP A 583 1.16 25.45 -3.24
N ALA A 584 1.98 25.19 -2.22
CA ALA A 584 2.96 24.12 -2.22
C ALA A 584 3.04 23.42 -0.84
N VAL A 585 3.48 22.16 -0.82
CA VAL A 585 3.49 21.33 0.39
C VAL A 585 4.76 20.50 0.53
N VAL A 586 5.32 20.40 1.73
CA VAL A 586 6.33 19.36 2.06
C VAL A 586 5.60 18.16 2.64
N LEU A 587 5.67 17.02 1.96
CA LEU A 587 5.02 15.78 2.39
C LEU A 587 5.87 14.57 2.00
N GLY A 588 5.35 13.37 2.27
CA GLY A 588 5.95 12.14 1.82
C GLY A 588 4.90 11.05 1.65
N TRP A 589 5.22 10.09 0.80
CA TRP A 589 4.40 8.91 0.58
C TRP A 589 5.09 7.67 1.15
N SER A 590 4.31 6.80 1.77
CA SER A 590 4.69 5.40 1.99
C SER A 590 4.11 4.59 0.84
N MET A 591 4.93 3.76 0.22
CA MET A 591 4.62 2.97 -0.96
C MET A 591 4.66 1.48 -0.61
N GLY A 592 4.00 0.67 -1.42
CA GLY A 592 4.22 -0.78 -1.44
C GLY A 592 5.44 -1.16 -2.30
N ILE A 593 5.78 -2.45 -2.28
CA ILE A 593 6.83 -3.04 -3.14
C ILE A 593 6.41 -3.01 -4.62
N ASP A 594 5.12 -3.19 -4.89
CA ASP A 594 4.52 -3.13 -6.22
C ASP A 594 3.38 -2.09 -6.21
N PRO A 595 3.71 -0.80 -6.25
CA PRO A 595 2.73 0.26 -6.00
C PRO A 595 1.87 0.55 -7.24
N ASP A 596 0.55 0.48 -7.08
CA ASP A 596 -0.40 1.07 -8.04
C ASP A 596 -0.44 2.59 -7.86
N LEU A 597 0.04 3.30 -8.89
CA LEU A 597 0.16 4.75 -8.89
C LEU A 597 -1.12 5.49 -9.28
N TYR A 598 -2.21 4.78 -9.61
CA TYR A 598 -3.45 5.38 -10.12
C TYR A 598 -4.02 6.46 -9.19
N GLN A 599 -4.18 6.17 -7.89
CA GLN A 599 -4.79 7.10 -6.94
C GLN A 599 -3.99 8.40 -6.77
N ILE A 600 -2.67 8.35 -6.92
CA ILE A 600 -1.76 9.48 -6.66
C ILE A 600 -1.52 10.31 -7.92
N TRP A 601 -1.49 9.67 -9.10
CA TRP A 601 -0.98 10.31 -10.32
C TRP A 601 -1.97 10.40 -11.49
N HIS A 602 -3.02 9.59 -11.51
CA HIS A 602 -4.01 9.65 -12.60
C HIS A 602 -4.87 10.91 -12.48
N SER A 603 -5.16 11.56 -13.61
CA SER A 603 -5.89 12.82 -13.66
C SER A 603 -7.30 12.75 -13.06
N SER A 604 -7.98 11.62 -13.22
CA SER A 604 -9.32 11.36 -12.65
C SER A 604 -9.36 11.33 -11.12
N GLN A 605 -8.19 11.32 -10.46
CA GLN A 605 -8.04 11.24 -9.01
C GLN A 605 -7.68 12.60 -8.38
N SER A 606 -8.00 13.70 -9.07
CA SER A 606 -7.64 15.08 -8.70
C SER A 606 -8.78 15.90 -8.07
N GLY A 607 -9.93 15.28 -7.80
CA GLY A 607 -11.05 15.88 -7.09
C GLY A 607 -10.84 15.98 -5.57
N PRO A 608 -11.81 16.57 -4.84
CA PRO A 608 -11.75 16.68 -3.38
C PRO A 608 -11.61 15.29 -2.72
N GLN A 609 -10.76 15.20 -1.69
CA GLN A 609 -10.45 14.00 -0.90
C GLN A 609 -9.79 12.86 -1.69
N GLN A 610 -9.37 13.09 -2.93
CA GLN A 610 -8.60 12.12 -3.72
C GLN A 610 -7.09 12.39 -3.59
N LEU A 611 -6.26 11.38 -3.90
CA LEU A 611 -4.82 11.40 -3.55
C LEU A 611 -3.94 12.13 -4.58
N ASN A 612 -4.43 12.45 -5.79
CA ASN A 612 -3.78 13.39 -6.71
C ASN A 612 -4.11 14.84 -6.30
N PHE A 613 -3.80 15.17 -5.06
CA PHE A 613 -4.15 16.46 -4.46
C PHE A 613 -3.37 17.63 -5.08
N VAL A 614 -2.23 17.37 -5.75
CA VAL A 614 -1.51 18.39 -6.53
C VAL A 614 -2.17 18.73 -7.87
N GLY A 615 -3.15 17.94 -8.30
CA GLY A 615 -3.87 18.19 -9.56
C GLY A 615 -2.99 18.01 -10.78
N TYR A 616 -2.11 17.01 -10.76
CA TYR A 616 -1.31 16.65 -11.92
C TYR A 616 -2.20 16.06 -13.00
N HIS A 617 -2.00 16.48 -14.25
CA HIS A 617 -2.78 16.03 -15.39
C HIS A 617 -1.86 15.85 -16.60
N ASN A 618 -1.75 14.62 -17.09
CA ASN A 618 -1.00 14.29 -18.30
C ASN A 618 -1.64 13.05 -18.93
N SER A 619 -2.17 13.19 -20.15
CA SER A 619 -2.89 12.10 -20.83
C SER A 619 -2.00 10.88 -21.12
N LYS A 620 -0.70 11.08 -21.36
CA LYS A 620 0.24 9.97 -21.54
C LYS A 620 0.50 9.24 -20.23
N ALA A 621 0.63 9.98 -19.12
CA ALA A 621 0.74 9.36 -17.80
C ALA A 621 -0.52 8.55 -17.46
N ASP A 622 -1.71 9.09 -17.76
CA ASP A 622 -2.99 8.40 -17.55
C ASP A 622 -3.07 7.07 -18.33
N GLU A 623 -2.74 7.11 -19.63
CA GLU A 623 -2.68 5.93 -20.50
C GLU A 623 -1.70 4.88 -19.95
N LEU A 624 -0.49 5.29 -19.58
CA LEU A 624 0.55 4.40 -19.05
C LEU A 624 0.09 3.75 -17.74
N ILE A 625 -0.49 4.52 -16.82
CA ILE A 625 -0.99 4.01 -15.53
C ILE A 625 -2.06 2.93 -15.77
N VAL A 626 -3.04 3.20 -16.63
CA VAL A 626 -4.10 2.22 -16.94
C VAL A 626 -3.49 0.98 -17.60
N ARG A 627 -2.57 1.16 -18.53
CA ARG A 627 -1.91 0.05 -19.21
C ARG A 627 -1.06 -0.81 -18.27
N ILE A 628 -0.33 -0.21 -17.33
CA ILE A 628 0.45 -0.93 -16.30
C ILE A 628 -0.45 -1.84 -15.46
N ARG A 629 -1.65 -1.37 -15.11
CA ARG A 629 -2.65 -2.17 -14.35
C ARG A 629 -3.21 -3.34 -15.15
N GLN A 630 -3.11 -3.31 -16.48
CA GLN A 630 -3.63 -4.34 -17.38
C GLN A 630 -2.54 -5.28 -17.92
N GLU A 631 -1.27 -4.96 -17.69
CA GLU A 631 -0.12 -5.69 -18.23
C GLU A 631 0.28 -6.85 -17.31
N TYR A 632 0.25 -8.08 -17.84
CA TYR A 632 0.60 -9.31 -17.11
C TYR A 632 2.01 -9.83 -17.46
N ASN A 633 2.65 -9.32 -18.52
CA ASN A 633 4.05 -9.58 -18.82
C ASN A 633 4.94 -8.63 -18.01
N ARG A 634 5.64 -9.18 -17.02
CA ARG A 634 6.47 -8.42 -16.07
C ARG A 634 7.54 -7.54 -16.73
N ASN A 635 8.16 -7.99 -17.82
CA ASN A 635 9.16 -7.17 -18.53
C ASN A 635 8.52 -5.96 -19.23
N ARG A 636 7.40 -6.18 -19.94
CA ARG A 636 6.64 -5.08 -20.55
C ARG A 636 6.10 -4.13 -19.49
N GLN A 637 5.61 -4.66 -18.37
CA GLN A 637 5.14 -3.86 -17.24
C GLN A 637 6.26 -2.96 -16.72
N ARG A 638 7.46 -3.51 -16.49
CA ARG A 638 8.64 -2.74 -16.08
C ARG A 638 8.96 -1.63 -17.08
N ASP A 639 8.99 -1.93 -18.37
CA ASP A 639 9.31 -0.94 -19.39
C ASP A 639 8.27 0.22 -19.41
N LEU A 640 6.99 -0.08 -19.22
CA LEU A 640 5.92 0.92 -19.05
C LEU A 640 6.11 1.76 -17.76
N THR A 641 6.46 1.13 -16.63
CA THR A 641 6.74 1.87 -15.38
C THR A 641 7.94 2.81 -15.53
N HIS A 642 8.96 2.40 -16.29
CA HIS A 642 10.14 3.22 -16.57
C HIS A 642 9.79 4.43 -17.45
N GLU A 643 8.89 4.26 -18.42
CA GLU A 643 8.36 5.36 -19.21
C GLU A 643 7.51 6.32 -18.36
N LEU A 644 6.62 5.79 -17.50
CA LEU A 644 5.80 6.61 -16.60
C LEU A 644 6.66 7.42 -15.63
N HIS A 645 7.69 6.80 -15.04
CA HIS A 645 8.66 7.49 -14.20
C HIS A 645 9.33 8.63 -14.98
N ARG A 646 9.76 8.40 -16.22
CA ARG A 646 10.35 9.44 -17.06
C ARG A 646 9.37 10.60 -17.29
N VAL A 647 8.11 10.33 -17.64
CA VAL A 647 7.09 11.37 -17.86
C VAL A 647 6.88 12.22 -16.60
N ILE A 648 6.71 11.58 -15.43
CA ILE A 648 6.50 12.31 -14.16
C ILE A 648 7.77 13.08 -13.75
N ALA A 649 8.95 12.48 -13.89
CA ALA A 649 10.22 13.14 -13.59
C ALA A 649 10.50 14.31 -14.54
N GLU A 650 10.09 14.24 -15.79
CA GLU A 650 10.18 15.36 -16.71
C GLU A 650 9.22 16.47 -16.30
N ASP A 651 7.95 16.16 -16.03
CA ASP A 651 6.93 17.14 -15.70
C ASP A 651 7.17 17.86 -14.36
N GLN A 652 7.91 17.27 -13.42
CA GLN A 652 8.18 17.88 -12.11
C GLN A 652 6.92 18.35 -11.36
N PRO A 653 5.83 17.57 -11.26
CA PRO A 653 4.71 17.92 -10.38
C PRO A 653 5.17 18.04 -8.92
N TYR A 654 6.21 17.28 -8.56
CA TYR A 654 6.95 17.37 -7.31
C TYR A 654 8.41 17.73 -7.60
N THR A 655 9.05 18.45 -6.68
CA THR A 655 10.49 18.30 -6.45
C THR A 655 10.70 17.09 -5.56
N PHE A 656 11.09 15.96 -6.16
CA PHE A 656 11.47 14.76 -5.43
C PHE A 656 12.78 15.02 -4.66
N LEU A 657 12.78 14.74 -3.35
CA LEU A 657 13.95 14.97 -2.49
C LEU A 657 14.72 13.68 -2.28
N TYR A 658 14.25 12.82 -1.38
CA TYR A 658 14.95 11.60 -1.01
C TYR A 658 13.97 10.50 -0.60
N ALA A 659 14.39 9.26 -0.81
CA ALA A 659 13.84 8.09 -0.16
C ALA A 659 14.57 7.88 1.18
N PRO A 660 13.86 7.89 2.33
CA PRO A 660 14.50 7.64 3.61
C PRO A 660 14.97 6.19 3.71
N LEU A 661 16.10 5.97 4.38
CA LEU A 661 16.48 4.62 4.79
C LEU A 661 15.61 4.20 5.98
N SER A 662 15.09 2.97 5.92
CA SER A 662 14.58 2.26 7.09
C SER A 662 15.77 1.90 7.97
N THR A 663 15.82 2.50 9.15
CA THR A 663 16.92 2.31 10.10
C THR A 663 16.47 1.46 11.27
N ARG A 664 17.29 0.47 11.63
CA ARG A 664 17.10 -0.30 12.86
C ARG A 664 18.43 -0.43 13.60
N VAL A 665 18.38 -0.19 14.90
CA VAL A 665 19.52 -0.39 15.80
C VAL A 665 19.12 -1.49 16.77
N LEU A 666 19.96 -2.52 16.87
CA LEU A 666 19.76 -3.65 17.77
C LEU A 666 20.99 -3.82 18.65
N ASP A 667 20.80 -4.39 19.84
CA ASP A 667 21.89 -4.91 20.64
C ASP A 667 22.66 -5.98 19.84
N LYS A 668 24.01 -5.94 19.87
CA LYS A 668 24.86 -6.92 19.17
C LYS A 668 24.62 -8.36 19.66
N LYS A 669 24.09 -8.53 20.88
CA LYS A 669 23.69 -9.83 21.43
C LYS A 669 22.48 -10.47 20.72
N ILE A 670 21.73 -9.71 19.89
CA ILE A 670 20.62 -10.26 19.11
C ILE A 670 21.18 -10.84 17.81
N VAL A 671 21.08 -12.17 17.66
CA VAL A 671 21.72 -12.91 16.56
C VAL A 671 20.71 -13.71 15.77
N LEU A 672 21.07 -14.08 14.54
CA LEU A 672 20.37 -15.08 13.78
C LEU A 672 20.92 -16.47 14.16
N VAL A 673 20.03 -17.37 14.60
CA VAL A 673 20.37 -18.75 14.95
C VAL A 673 20.24 -19.64 13.72
N GLU A 674 21.32 -20.34 13.37
CA GLU A 674 21.30 -21.43 12.40
C GLU A 674 21.70 -22.74 13.06
N ARG A 675 21.19 -23.86 12.54
CA ARG A 675 21.53 -25.20 12.99
C ARG A 675 22.12 -25.98 11.83
N ASP A 676 23.26 -26.62 12.06
CA ASP A 676 23.82 -27.54 11.07
C ASP A 676 23.11 -28.91 11.08
N ALA A 677 23.54 -29.82 10.20
CA ALA A 677 22.96 -31.15 10.07
C ALA A 677 23.10 -32.01 11.35
N ASN A 678 24.02 -31.65 12.26
CA ASN A 678 24.21 -32.32 13.55
C ASN A 678 23.41 -31.65 14.69
N GLY A 679 22.67 -30.58 14.39
CA GLY A 679 21.89 -29.82 15.36
C GLY A 679 22.72 -28.82 16.17
N GLN A 680 24.00 -28.62 15.83
CA GLN A 680 24.83 -27.62 16.51
C GLN A 680 24.42 -26.22 16.06
N GLU A 681 24.22 -25.32 17.04
CA GLU A 681 23.85 -23.93 16.77
C GLU A 681 25.07 -23.10 16.39
N HIS A 682 24.89 -22.28 15.35
CA HIS A 682 25.83 -21.26 14.90
C HIS A 682 25.12 -19.91 14.91
N TYR A 683 25.80 -18.88 15.42
CA TYR A 683 25.25 -17.53 15.53
C TYR A 683 25.80 -16.65 14.42
N LYS A 684 24.90 -16.07 13.63
CA LYS A 684 25.26 -15.15 12.55
C LYS A 684 24.77 -13.74 12.84
N LYS A 685 25.45 -12.78 12.23
CA LYS A 685 24.99 -11.40 12.17
C LYS A 685 23.68 -11.33 11.38
N ILE A 686 22.75 -10.51 11.84
CA ILE A 686 21.52 -10.20 11.10
C ILE A 686 21.90 -9.44 9.82
N PHE A 687 21.13 -9.62 8.76
CA PHE A 687 21.33 -8.95 7.49
C PHE A 687 19.98 -8.58 6.85
N PRO A 688 19.90 -7.46 6.12
CA PRO A 688 18.69 -7.10 5.38
C PRO A 688 18.51 -8.00 4.16
N ILE A 689 17.26 -8.32 3.84
CA ILE A 689 16.90 -8.91 2.54
C ILE A 689 16.87 -7.83 1.44
N LYS A 690 16.55 -8.17 0.18
CA LYS A 690 16.52 -7.22 -0.94
C LYS A 690 15.59 -6.02 -0.69
N SER A 691 14.51 -6.22 0.06
CA SER A 691 13.58 -5.16 0.45
C SER A 691 14.18 -4.15 1.44
N GLY A 692 15.31 -4.49 2.06
CA GLY A 692 15.87 -3.80 3.21
C GLY A 692 15.36 -4.32 4.55
N ASP A 693 14.28 -5.09 4.57
CA ASP A 693 13.74 -5.63 5.81
C ASP A 693 14.74 -6.59 6.48
N ILE A 694 15.04 -6.36 7.76
CA ILE A 694 15.85 -7.28 8.55
C ILE A 694 14.96 -8.27 9.33
N THR A 695 13.67 -7.96 9.49
CA THR A 695 12.73 -8.75 10.28
C THR A 695 12.16 -9.96 9.53
N PHE A 696 12.51 -10.13 8.25
CA PHE A 696 12.15 -11.31 7.46
C PHE A 696 12.52 -12.64 8.16
N TYR A 697 13.70 -12.70 8.79
CA TYR A 697 14.14 -13.85 9.60
C TYR A 697 13.95 -13.65 11.10
N PHE A 698 13.01 -12.80 11.54
CA PHE A 698 12.74 -12.52 12.95
C PHE A 698 12.51 -13.80 13.76
N TYR A 699 11.86 -14.80 13.17
CA TYR A 699 11.63 -16.09 13.84
C TYR A 699 12.93 -16.83 14.21
N LYS A 700 14.07 -16.51 13.57
CA LYS A 700 15.39 -17.07 13.89
C LYS A 700 16.18 -16.23 14.89
N TRP A 701 15.66 -15.07 15.30
CA TRP A 701 16.39 -14.17 16.18
C TRP A 701 16.38 -14.65 17.62
N ARG A 702 17.55 -14.63 18.27
CA ARG A 702 17.68 -14.89 19.71
C ARG A 702 18.60 -13.85 20.34
N LYS A 703 18.28 -13.40 21.56
CA LYS A 703 19.19 -12.59 22.35
C LYS A 703 20.07 -13.50 23.22
N LEU A 704 21.38 -13.39 23.06
CA LEU A 704 22.36 -14.12 23.85
C LEU A 704 22.60 -13.42 25.20
N ASP A 705 23.08 -14.16 26.18
CA ASP A 705 23.54 -13.63 27.48
C ASP A 705 24.92 -12.97 27.38
N HIS A 706 25.71 -13.38 26.38
CA HIS A 706 27.04 -12.86 26.06
C HIS A 706 27.07 -12.14 24.71
N THR A 707 28.08 -11.31 24.49
CA THR A 707 28.32 -10.66 23.20
C THR A 707 29.02 -11.64 22.25
N PRO A 708 28.43 -11.96 21.07
CA PRO A 708 29.02 -12.88 20.11
C PRO A 708 30.24 -12.26 19.41
N ASP A 709 31.16 -13.14 19.01
CA ASP A 709 32.19 -12.86 18.01
C ASP A 709 31.79 -13.58 16.72
N PHE A 710 31.74 -12.84 15.59
CA PHE A 710 31.14 -13.31 14.34
C PHE A 710 32.17 -13.82 13.34
#